data_AF-A0AAD9ZGN1-F1
#
_entry.id   AF-A0AAD9ZGN1-F1
#
_cell.length_a   1.000
_cell.length_b   1.000
_cell.length_c   1.000
_cell.angle_alpha   90.00
_cell.angle_beta   90.00
_cell.angle_gamma   90.00
#
_symmetry.space_group_name_H-M   'P 1'
#
loop_
_entity.id
_entity.type
_entity.pdbx_description
1 polymer ?
#
loop_
_entity_poly.entity_id
_entity_poly.type
_entity_poly.pdbx_seq_one_letter_code
_entity_poly.pdbx_strand_id
1 'polypeptide(L)'
;MSIGMREYKATVTHLTPAMGQILVGGAVAEFSSLHHAFFVGDILIKRDCRLLQNLAPNVRVVNMLGTTETQRAVSYYEIPSRSEDPAYLDQMGDVIPAGRGMKDVQLLIVDRASLEAKTPRICNVGESGEIYVRAGGLAEGYLGSDELNRQKFIPNSFLKNPDFWIEADKKLAEEGGHKEPWREFWKGPRDRLYRSGDLGRYTEDGNVECTGRADNQVKIRGFRIELGEIDTHLSQHPLVLQNVTLMRRDKDEEPTLVSYLVPHMENWSSWLKEKGLQDESEDDTMVGMLKRFRALRDDARAALKKKLPHYAVPNVLIPLRKFPLNPNGKIDKKVLPYPDVVELAAAATAGKTARSAFSPTEKFMGEIWVQRIPGISADVIDLDDRFFDVGGHSMIGQTIIFDVKKQRGIALSMNTLFQNPTLREFASVLDAASSLPSGDKPDNTPPEMDYHLDGEVLATKYLRESISSVSGTYQPETFLVTGASGFLGAHILADLLNRPYTKVITLVRAKSTIDALQRIRETCLAYGIWSKSWLDSRLECVTGDLSKPGLGVEPAVWQRLQDTVDVVIHNGARVHWIHTFSEMKPSNVLATLACISLCSTGRPKHLTFISSTAVLDTPAHLNSTVLESDDLSGSRKGLSTGYAQTKYVSEHLIREAGKRGLRGSIVRPGYITGNPSTGIGPTDDFLLRMLKGSIQLHSRPDLSPNTINLVPVSHCARIVVAASLHPPISEGVGVVQVTPHPQLPWNDFLGTLETYGYQAPIVPYEHWKAKLEEYVANPSTSSTTTQPDPVDGSTANGVNGAHKVESEPHALLPLFDWVTDDLPSETVSRTLDDKNAEAVLRADDPAYPVHEASRVSVETVGVYLAFMAKVGFIPQPSSMSQSKQLPSTEVTKEQRDAFGKVGRSGK
;
A
#
# COMPACT_ATOMS: atom_id res chain seq x y z
N MET A 1 4.95 -16.74 7.39
CA MET A 1 6.23 -17.30 6.88
C MET A 1 7.41 -16.95 7.79
N SER A 2 7.72 -15.67 8.03
CA SER A 2 8.83 -15.24 8.92
C SER A 2 8.75 -15.74 10.36
N ILE A 3 7.54 -15.79 10.96
CA ILE A 3 7.32 -16.36 12.31
C ILE A 3 7.74 -17.83 12.35
N GLY A 4 7.35 -18.63 11.34
CA GLY A 4 7.73 -20.04 11.24
C GLY A 4 9.23 -20.23 11.03
N MET A 5 9.89 -19.40 10.21
CA MET A 5 11.35 -19.46 10.05
C MET A 5 12.09 -19.24 11.37
N ARG A 6 11.60 -18.32 12.22
CA ARG A 6 12.15 -18.08 13.55
C ARG A 6 11.85 -19.22 14.53
N GLU A 7 10.59 -19.66 14.60
CA GLU A 7 10.15 -20.71 15.52
C GLU A 7 10.89 -22.03 15.29
N TYR A 8 11.00 -22.45 14.04
CA TYR A 8 11.70 -23.69 13.67
C TYR A 8 13.20 -23.51 13.45
N LYS A 9 13.73 -22.30 13.70
CA LYS A 9 15.15 -21.94 13.50
C LYS A 9 15.67 -22.38 12.13
N ALA A 10 14.90 -22.11 11.08
CA ALA A 10 15.30 -22.45 9.71
C ALA A 10 16.68 -21.85 9.41
N THR A 11 17.59 -22.70 8.94
CA THR A 11 18.98 -22.30 8.61
C THR A 11 19.17 -22.05 7.12
N VAL A 12 18.28 -22.60 6.30
CA VAL A 12 18.29 -22.45 4.85
C VAL A 12 16.89 -22.22 4.34
N THR A 13 16.75 -21.33 3.37
CA THR A 13 15.51 -21.15 2.62
C THR A 13 15.78 -21.01 1.14
N HIS A 14 14.78 -21.37 0.32
CA HIS A 14 14.86 -21.28 -1.13
C HIS A 14 13.58 -20.64 -1.64
N LEU A 15 13.70 -19.47 -2.27
CA LEU A 15 12.59 -18.58 -2.60
C LEU A 15 12.70 -18.11 -4.06
N THR A 16 11.56 -17.76 -4.65
CA THR A 16 11.57 -16.88 -5.81
C THR A 16 11.77 -15.44 -5.33
N PRO A 17 12.33 -14.52 -6.14
CA PRO A 17 12.46 -13.11 -5.76
C PRO A 17 11.12 -12.46 -5.35
N ALA A 18 10.01 -12.79 -6.03
CA ALA A 18 8.68 -12.32 -5.64
C ALA A 18 8.21 -12.85 -4.27
N MET A 19 8.48 -14.13 -3.96
CA MET A 19 8.18 -14.66 -2.62
C MET A 19 9.09 -14.03 -1.56
N GLY A 20 10.34 -13.69 -1.92
CA GLY A 20 11.22 -12.87 -1.11
C GLY A 20 10.62 -11.50 -0.79
N GLN A 21 10.07 -10.81 -1.79
CA GLN A 21 9.38 -9.53 -1.62
C GLN A 21 8.18 -9.66 -0.67
N ILE A 22 7.37 -10.72 -0.81
CA ILE A 22 6.25 -10.98 0.11
C ILE A 22 6.75 -11.27 1.53
N LEU A 23 7.80 -12.09 1.65
CA LEU A 23 8.43 -12.41 2.93
C LEU A 23 8.91 -11.14 3.62
N VAL A 24 9.61 -10.24 2.92
CA VAL A 24 10.14 -9.00 3.51
C VAL A 24 9.09 -7.88 3.63
N GLY A 25 8.07 -7.87 2.78
CA GLY A 25 7.01 -6.84 2.74
C GLY A 25 6.02 -6.91 3.89
N GLY A 26 5.83 -8.11 4.49
CA GLY A 26 5.08 -8.33 5.73
C GLY A 26 5.94 -8.72 6.94
N ALA A 27 7.27 -8.75 6.76
CA ALA A 27 8.33 -9.05 7.72
C ALA A 27 8.23 -8.32 9.07
N VAL A 28 7.78 -9.00 10.14
CA VAL A 28 7.86 -8.48 11.52
C VAL A 28 8.70 -9.37 12.45
N ALA A 29 9.51 -10.31 11.99
CA ALA A 29 10.36 -11.10 12.90
C ALA A 29 11.76 -11.24 12.32
N GLU A 30 12.79 -11.03 13.13
CA GLU A 30 14.14 -11.44 12.78
C GLU A 30 14.30 -12.95 12.93
N PHE A 31 15.01 -13.57 12.00
CA PHE A 31 15.28 -15.01 11.97
C PHE A 31 16.77 -15.23 11.68
N SER A 32 17.60 -14.89 12.66
CA SER A 32 19.08 -14.91 12.59
C SER A 32 19.71 -16.30 12.44
N SER A 33 18.93 -17.36 12.67
CA SER A 33 19.33 -18.74 12.37
C SER A 33 19.52 -18.97 10.88
N LEU A 34 18.85 -18.17 10.04
CA LEU A 34 18.93 -18.30 8.60
C LEU A 34 20.32 -17.89 8.12
N HIS A 35 21.08 -18.89 7.69
CA HIS A 35 22.45 -18.77 7.22
C HIS A 35 22.51 -18.61 5.71
N HIS A 36 21.61 -19.24 4.94
CA HIS A 36 21.55 -19.09 3.48
C HIS A 36 20.13 -18.87 2.98
N ALA A 37 19.98 -17.91 2.06
CA ALA A 37 18.76 -17.71 1.29
C ALA A 37 19.07 -17.81 -0.20
N PHE A 38 18.53 -18.85 -0.83
CA PHE A 38 18.70 -19.13 -2.23
C PHE A 38 17.56 -18.49 -3.03
N PHE A 39 17.91 -17.69 -4.03
CA PHE A 39 16.98 -17.05 -4.96
C PHE A 39 17.19 -17.58 -6.36
N VAL A 40 16.12 -18.02 -7.02
CA VAL A 40 16.18 -18.47 -8.41
C VAL A 40 14.88 -18.17 -9.13
N GLY A 41 15.02 -18.00 -10.44
CA GLY A 41 13.90 -17.96 -11.37
C GLY A 41 13.44 -16.56 -11.77
N ASP A 42 13.98 -15.48 -11.19
CA ASP A 42 13.75 -14.09 -11.61
C ASP A 42 14.99 -13.20 -11.42
N ILE A 43 14.92 -11.98 -11.96
CA ILE A 43 15.83 -10.91 -11.60
C ILE A 43 15.68 -10.61 -10.10
N LEU A 44 16.76 -10.76 -9.37
CA LEU A 44 16.87 -10.36 -7.97
C LEU A 44 17.47 -8.95 -7.90
N ILE A 45 16.86 -8.08 -7.10
CA ILE A 45 17.31 -6.70 -6.97
C ILE A 45 17.91 -6.41 -5.58
N LYS A 46 18.88 -5.52 -5.56
CA LYS A 46 19.60 -5.07 -4.36
C LYS A 46 18.69 -4.66 -3.21
N ARG A 47 17.57 -3.97 -3.51
CA ARG A 47 16.59 -3.53 -2.52
C ARG A 47 16.07 -4.71 -1.69
N ASP A 48 15.73 -5.81 -2.35
CA ASP A 48 15.07 -6.94 -1.71
C ASP A 48 16.08 -7.79 -0.92
N CYS A 49 17.31 -7.95 -1.43
CA CYS A 49 18.42 -8.53 -0.67
C CYS A 49 18.70 -7.75 0.62
N ARG A 50 18.75 -6.41 0.53
CA ARG A 50 18.97 -5.54 1.69
C ARG A 50 17.82 -5.69 2.70
N LEU A 51 16.57 -5.77 2.25
CA LEU A 51 15.42 -5.99 3.14
C LEU A 51 15.51 -7.35 3.84
N LEU A 52 15.91 -8.42 3.14
CA LEU A 52 16.09 -9.73 3.75
C LEU A 52 17.24 -9.76 4.77
N GLN A 53 18.40 -9.19 4.43
CA GLN A 53 19.55 -9.11 5.34
C GLN A 53 19.27 -8.25 6.58
N ASN A 54 18.27 -7.34 6.55
CA ASN A 54 17.82 -6.66 7.77
C ASN A 54 17.02 -7.58 8.70
N LEU A 55 16.37 -8.63 8.18
CA LEU A 55 15.59 -9.59 8.96
C LEU A 55 16.42 -10.83 9.34
N ALA A 56 17.44 -11.17 8.56
CA ALA A 56 18.37 -12.26 8.82
C ALA A 56 19.81 -11.79 8.60
N PRO A 57 20.45 -11.15 9.59
CA PRO A 57 21.76 -10.50 9.40
C PRO A 57 22.89 -11.48 9.03
N ASN A 58 22.78 -12.74 9.44
CA ASN A 58 23.74 -13.81 9.12
C ASN A 58 23.46 -14.50 7.78
N VAL A 59 22.45 -14.04 7.03
CA VAL A 59 22.07 -14.69 5.78
C VAL A 59 23.03 -14.28 4.66
N ARG A 60 23.69 -15.28 4.07
CA ARG A 60 24.30 -15.17 2.76
C ARG A 60 23.20 -15.29 1.72
N VAL A 61 23.11 -14.30 0.83
CA VAL A 61 22.08 -14.27 -0.22
C VAL A 61 22.69 -14.84 -1.48
N VAL A 62 22.19 -15.98 -1.91
CA VAL A 62 22.71 -16.69 -3.09
C VAL A 62 21.72 -16.51 -4.23
N ASN A 63 22.07 -15.64 -5.18
CA ASN A 63 21.31 -15.51 -6.42
C ASN A 63 21.75 -16.59 -7.40
N MET A 64 20.81 -17.26 -8.06
CA MET A 64 21.09 -18.38 -8.94
C MET A 64 20.32 -18.25 -10.24
N LEU A 65 20.93 -18.72 -11.33
CA LEU A 65 20.26 -18.95 -12.60
C LEU A 65 20.03 -20.45 -12.81
N GLY A 66 18.88 -20.78 -13.33
CA GLY A 66 18.58 -22.12 -13.84
C GLY A 66 17.18 -22.21 -14.39
N THR A 67 16.97 -23.23 -15.22
CA THR A 67 15.67 -23.61 -15.76
C THR A 67 15.36 -25.07 -15.38
N THR A 68 14.19 -25.56 -15.75
CA THR A 68 13.79 -26.95 -15.54
C THR A 68 14.76 -27.92 -16.24
N GLU A 69 15.15 -27.57 -17.46
CA GLU A 69 16.03 -28.31 -18.36
C GLU A 69 17.47 -28.40 -17.85
N THR A 70 17.86 -27.45 -17.00
CA THR A 70 19.17 -27.43 -16.37
C THR A 70 19.14 -27.97 -14.94
N GLN A 71 18.04 -28.62 -14.51
CA GLN A 71 17.87 -29.18 -13.16
C GLN A 71 17.97 -28.13 -12.04
N ARG A 72 17.01 -27.19 -12.02
CA ARG A 72 16.78 -26.16 -10.97
C ARG A 72 17.74 -24.97 -11.00
N ALA A 73 19.02 -25.16 -10.75
CA ALA A 73 20.02 -24.07 -10.66
C ALA A 73 21.38 -24.57 -11.12
N VAL A 74 22.08 -23.75 -11.91
CA VAL A 74 23.37 -24.09 -12.53
C VAL A 74 24.44 -23.03 -12.32
N SER A 75 24.07 -21.86 -11.81
CA SER A 75 25.00 -20.82 -11.45
C SER A 75 24.69 -20.28 -10.07
N TYR A 76 25.65 -19.57 -9.51
CA TYR A 76 25.45 -18.83 -8.28
C TYR A 76 26.29 -17.56 -8.25
N TYR A 77 25.71 -16.54 -7.62
CA TYR A 77 26.39 -15.38 -7.11
C TYR A 77 26.05 -15.28 -5.63
N GLU A 78 27.07 -15.32 -4.79
CA GLU A 78 26.88 -15.24 -3.36
C GLU A 78 27.21 -13.84 -2.85
N ILE A 79 26.21 -13.21 -2.24
CA ILE A 79 26.38 -11.99 -1.48
C ILE A 79 26.71 -12.41 -0.05
N PRO A 80 27.85 -11.95 0.51
CA PRO A 80 28.21 -12.23 1.89
C PRO A 80 27.13 -11.72 2.84
N SER A 81 27.07 -12.30 4.03
CA SER A 81 26.09 -11.85 5.01
C SER A 81 26.39 -10.43 5.45
N ARG A 82 25.35 -9.72 5.90
CA ARG A 82 25.54 -8.36 6.44
C ARG A 82 26.47 -8.36 7.65
N SER A 83 26.49 -9.45 8.42
CA SER A 83 27.42 -9.63 9.55
C SER A 83 28.90 -9.74 9.12
N GLU A 84 29.16 -10.22 7.90
CA GLU A 84 30.52 -10.39 7.37
C GLU A 84 30.99 -9.14 6.62
N ASP A 85 30.14 -8.58 5.75
CA ASP A 85 30.42 -7.35 5.01
C ASP A 85 29.15 -6.49 4.88
N PRO A 86 28.95 -5.52 5.79
CA PRO A 86 27.78 -4.64 5.78
C PRO A 86 27.68 -3.73 4.56
N ALA A 87 28.80 -3.44 3.89
CA ALA A 87 28.89 -2.47 2.80
C ALA A 87 28.88 -3.12 1.41
N TYR A 88 28.96 -4.45 1.33
CA TYR A 88 29.03 -5.18 0.07
C TYR A 88 27.93 -4.80 -0.93
N LEU A 89 26.68 -4.73 -0.47
CA LEU A 89 25.54 -4.37 -1.32
C LEU A 89 25.56 -2.89 -1.78
N ASP A 90 26.26 -2.00 -1.08
CA ASP A 90 26.34 -0.58 -1.45
C ASP A 90 27.24 -0.35 -2.67
N GLN A 91 28.17 -1.27 -2.92
CA GLN A 91 29.12 -1.23 -4.02
C GLN A 91 28.58 -1.85 -5.31
N MET A 92 27.37 -2.42 -5.27
CA MET A 92 26.75 -3.13 -6.38
C MET A 92 25.66 -2.31 -7.10
N GLY A 93 25.48 -2.62 -8.38
CA GLY A 93 24.32 -2.17 -9.16
C GLY A 93 22.99 -2.69 -8.60
N ASP A 94 21.88 -2.21 -9.17
CA ASP A 94 20.55 -2.56 -8.66
C ASP A 94 20.13 -4.00 -8.98
N VAL A 95 20.70 -4.61 -10.01
CA VAL A 95 20.49 -6.01 -10.40
C VAL A 95 21.60 -6.87 -9.82
N ILE A 96 21.24 -7.94 -9.12
CA ILE A 96 22.20 -8.91 -8.61
C ILE A 96 22.60 -9.86 -9.75
N PRO A 97 23.90 -10.07 -10.02
CA PRO A 97 24.35 -11.01 -11.04
C PRO A 97 23.85 -12.43 -10.79
N ALA A 98 23.63 -13.20 -11.85
CA ALA A 98 23.44 -14.65 -11.78
C ALA A 98 24.74 -15.39 -11.42
N GLY A 99 25.88 -14.71 -11.57
CA GLY A 99 27.18 -15.17 -11.12
C GLY A 99 27.87 -16.09 -12.10
N ARG A 100 28.61 -17.08 -11.59
CA ARG A 100 29.39 -18.03 -12.41
C ARG A 100 28.75 -19.42 -12.36
N GLY A 101 29.06 -20.24 -13.36
CA GLY A 101 28.65 -21.63 -13.37
C GLY A 101 29.14 -22.36 -12.11
N MET A 102 28.30 -23.26 -11.59
CA MET A 102 28.68 -24.19 -10.53
C MET A 102 29.77 -25.17 -11.03
N LYS A 103 30.18 -26.10 -10.16
CA LYS A 103 31.14 -27.15 -10.52
C LYS A 103 30.70 -27.87 -11.80
N ASP A 104 31.60 -27.93 -12.77
CA ASP A 104 31.41 -28.57 -14.09
C ASP A 104 30.26 -27.96 -14.94
N VAL A 105 29.92 -26.69 -14.69
CA VAL A 105 28.98 -25.89 -15.48
C VAL A 105 29.69 -24.70 -16.12
N GLN A 106 29.41 -24.45 -17.40
CA GLN A 106 29.79 -23.21 -18.08
C GLN A 106 28.55 -22.41 -18.49
N LEU A 107 28.52 -21.14 -18.11
CA LEU A 107 27.62 -20.14 -18.68
C LEU A 107 28.33 -19.43 -19.82
N LEU A 108 27.82 -19.59 -21.03
CA LEU A 108 28.37 -19.02 -22.26
C LEU A 108 27.43 -17.91 -22.74
N ILE A 109 27.93 -16.68 -22.82
CA ILE A 109 27.20 -15.58 -23.48
C ILE A 109 27.55 -15.63 -24.96
N VAL A 110 26.60 -16.03 -25.79
CA VAL A 110 26.87 -16.31 -27.21
C VAL A 110 26.15 -15.32 -28.09
N ASP A 111 26.86 -14.80 -29.09
CA ASP A 111 26.27 -14.01 -30.15
C ASP A 111 25.39 -14.92 -31.02
N ARG A 112 24.08 -14.69 -31.00
CA ARG A 112 23.11 -15.54 -31.68
C ARG A 112 23.36 -15.64 -33.19
N ALA A 113 23.77 -14.56 -33.83
CA ALA A 113 24.03 -14.56 -35.27
C ALA A 113 25.20 -15.47 -35.63
N SER A 114 26.19 -15.58 -34.73
CA SER A 114 27.39 -16.39 -34.92
C SER A 114 27.12 -17.90 -34.87
N LEU A 115 26.18 -18.34 -34.03
CA LEU A 115 25.72 -19.74 -33.96
C LEU A 115 24.92 -20.13 -35.21
N GLU A 116 24.03 -19.25 -35.68
CA GLU A 116 23.24 -19.46 -36.90
C GLU A 116 24.15 -19.51 -38.16
N ALA A 117 25.26 -18.77 -38.16
CA ALA A 117 26.30 -18.80 -39.19
C ALA A 117 27.31 -19.95 -39.06
N LYS A 118 27.15 -20.86 -38.08
CA LYS A 118 28.07 -21.97 -37.76
C LYS A 118 29.51 -21.53 -37.43
N THR A 119 29.68 -20.31 -36.94
CA THR A 119 30.96 -19.75 -36.48
C THR A 119 30.78 -19.22 -35.05
N PRO A 120 30.58 -20.11 -34.05
CA PRO A 120 30.13 -19.70 -32.72
C PRO A 120 31.13 -18.75 -32.04
N ARG A 121 30.64 -17.60 -31.60
CA ARG A 121 31.42 -16.54 -30.95
C ARG A 121 30.85 -16.25 -29.57
N ILE A 122 31.72 -16.33 -28.57
CA ILE A 122 31.43 -15.86 -27.21
C ILE A 122 31.53 -14.33 -27.20
N CYS A 123 30.55 -13.65 -26.59
CA CYS A 123 30.53 -12.20 -26.44
C CYS A 123 31.65 -11.73 -25.50
N ASN A 124 32.16 -10.52 -25.75
CA ASN A 124 33.15 -9.88 -24.87
C ASN A 124 32.50 -9.40 -23.55
N VAL A 125 33.32 -8.98 -22.59
CA VAL A 125 32.85 -8.32 -21.37
C VAL A 125 32.00 -7.09 -21.72
N GLY A 126 30.85 -6.95 -21.08
CA GLY A 126 29.86 -5.89 -21.33
C GLY A 126 28.97 -6.10 -22.56
N GLU A 127 29.38 -6.95 -23.51
CA GLU A 127 28.62 -7.24 -24.72
C GLU A 127 27.44 -8.19 -24.42
N SER A 128 26.24 -7.81 -24.86
CA SER A 128 25.02 -8.59 -24.61
C SER A 128 24.89 -9.73 -25.61
N GLY A 129 24.48 -10.90 -25.13
CA GLY A 129 24.20 -12.09 -25.95
C GLY A 129 23.22 -13.02 -25.25
N GLU A 130 22.91 -14.15 -25.88
CA GLU A 130 22.03 -15.17 -25.30
C GLU A 130 22.84 -16.11 -24.40
N ILE A 131 22.27 -16.49 -23.25
CA ILE A 131 22.91 -17.38 -22.28
C ILE A 131 22.71 -18.84 -22.72
N TYR A 132 23.82 -19.53 -22.94
CA TYR A 132 23.90 -20.97 -23.16
C TYR A 132 24.53 -21.65 -21.94
N VAL A 133 23.99 -22.81 -21.57
CA VAL A 133 24.46 -23.59 -20.42
C VAL A 133 25.07 -24.88 -20.93
N ARG A 134 26.36 -25.09 -20.66
CA ARG A 134 27.02 -26.39 -20.83
C ARG A 134 27.13 -27.05 -19.46
N ALA A 135 26.52 -28.20 -19.27
CA ALA A 135 26.57 -28.91 -18.00
C ALA A 135 26.39 -30.43 -18.21
N GLY A 136 26.98 -31.24 -17.33
CA GLY A 136 26.73 -32.69 -17.32
C GLY A 136 25.31 -33.06 -16.88
N GLY A 137 24.67 -32.20 -16.07
CA GLY A 137 23.31 -32.39 -15.53
C GLY A 137 22.17 -31.88 -16.40
N LEU A 138 22.39 -31.64 -17.70
CA LEU A 138 21.29 -31.25 -18.58
C LEU A 138 20.26 -32.38 -18.71
N ALA A 139 18.98 -32.02 -18.77
CA ALA A 139 17.92 -32.98 -19.05
C ALA A 139 18.16 -33.72 -20.37
N GLU A 140 17.65 -34.95 -20.47
CA GLU A 140 17.72 -35.74 -21.71
C GLU A 140 17.06 -34.98 -22.88
N GLY A 141 15.91 -34.38 -22.60
CA GLY A 141 15.10 -33.60 -23.51
C GLY A 141 13.65 -33.54 -23.02
N TYR A 142 12.81 -32.85 -23.76
CA TYR A 142 11.36 -32.85 -23.62
C TYR A 142 10.77 -34.17 -24.16
N LEU A 143 9.80 -34.71 -23.42
CA LEU A 143 9.10 -35.93 -23.80
C LEU A 143 8.24 -35.68 -25.05
N GLY A 144 8.39 -36.53 -26.07
CA GLY A 144 7.56 -36.51 -27.29
C GLY A 144 7.76 -35.31 -28.21
N SER A 145 8.83 -34.52 -28.04
CA SER A 145 9.07 -33.28 -28.79
C SER A 145 10.47 -33.20 -29.39
N ASP A 146 10.76 -34.04 -30.38
CA ASP A 146 12.08 -34.12 -31.02
C ASP A 146 12.55 -32.80 -31.65
N GLU A 147 11.61 -32.01 -32.18
CA GLU A 147 11.93 -30.71 -32.76
C GLU A 147 12.41 -29.73 -31.69
N LEU A 148 11.70 -29.64 -30.57
CA LEU A 148 12.10 -28.77 -29.46
C LEU A 148 13.42 -29.24 -28.84
N ASN A 149 13.66 -30.55 -28.80
CA ASN A 149 14.92 -31.13 -28.36
C ASN A 149 16.10 -30.69 -29.23
N ARG A 150 15.95 -30.75 -30.56
CA ARG A 150 16.98 -30.27 -31.50
C ARG A 150 17.24 -28.77 -31.38
N GLN A 151 16.21 -27.99 -31.10
CA GLN A 151 16.33 -26.53 -30.98
C GLN A 151 16.97 -26.08 -29.67
N LYS A 152 16.67 -26.76 -28.56
CA LYS A 152 17.07 -26.35 -27.20
C LYS A 152 18.33 -27.05 -26.69
N PHE A 153 18.56 -28.30 -27.07
CA PHE A 153 19.74 -29.08 -26.67
C PHE A 153 20.64 -29.33 -27.88
N ILE A 154 21.56 -28.40 -28.11
CA ILE A 154 22.41 -28.41 -29.30
C ILE A 154 23.77 -29.06 -29.01
N PRO A 155 24.42 -29.68 -30.01
CA PRO A 155 25.80 -30.15 -29.86
C PRO A 155 26.75 -29.00 -29.49
N ASN A 156 27.79 -29.30 -28.69
CA ASN A 156 28.80 -28.30 -28.35
C ASN A 156 29.67 -27.93 -29.57
N SER A 157 29.30 -26.83 -30.24
CA SER A 157 29.96 -26.33 -31.44
C SER A 157 31.31 -25.66 -31.19
N PHE A 158 31.72 -25.47 -29.92
CA PHE A 158 33.03 -24.93 -29.57
C PHE A 158 34.14 -25.99 -29.56
N LEU A 159 33.79 -27.29 -29.65
CA LEU A 159 34.77 -28.37 -29.81
C LEU A 159 35.23 -28.50 -31.27
N LYS A 160 36.54 -28.65 -31.48
CA LYS A 160 37.10 -28.96 -32.80
C LYS A 160 36.78 -30.39 -33.25
N ASN A 161 36.77 -31.35 -32.33
CA ASN A 161 36.35 -32.73 -32.55
C ASN A 161 35.11 -33.04 -31.68
N PRO A 162 33.92 -33.25 -32.27
CA PRO A 162 32.70 -33.60 -31.53
C PRO A 162 32.78 -34.91 -30.74
N ASP A 163 33.59 -35.87 -31.20
CA ASP A 163 33.72 -37.21 -30.59
C ASP A 163 34.82 -37.29 -29.53
N PHE A 164 35.49 -36.17 -29.23
CA PHE A 164 36.65 -36.12 -28.32
C PHE A 164 36.40 -36.82 -26.98
N TRP A 165 35.25 -36.56 -26.35
CA TRP A 165 34.93 -37.17 -25.06
C TRP A 165 34.59 -38.65 -25.17
N ILE A 166 34.00 -39.08 -26.29
CA ILE A 166 33.69 -40.49 -26.55
C ILE A 166 34.98 -41.28 -26.71
N GLU A 167 35.96 -40.73 -27.43
CA GLU A 167 37.29 -41.32 -27.59
C GLU A 167 38.05 -41.38 -26.26
N ALA A 168 38.00 -40.31 -25.46
CA ALA A 168 38.64 -40.26 -24.15
C ALA A 168 38.06 -41.27 -23.16
N ASP A 169 36.73 -41.45 -23.13
CA ASP A 169 36.04 -42.43 -22.29
C ASP A 169 36.42 -43.88 -22.65
N LYS A 170 36.47 -44.19 -23.96
CA LYS A 170 36.90 -45.52 -24.43
C LYS A 170 38.32 -45.83 -24.00
N LYS A 171 39.23 -44.86 -24.17
CA LYS A 171 40.64 -45.02 -23.79
C LYS A 171 40.81 -45.26 -22.28
N LEU A 172 40.08 -44.52 -21.44
CA LEU A 172 40.08 -44.72 -19.99
C LEU A 172 39.58 -46.11 -19.57
N ALA A 173 38.53 -46.61 -20.24
CA ALA A 173 38.00 -47.95 -19.96
C ALA A 173 38.97 -49.06 -20.40
N GLU A 174 39.67 -48.88 -21.52
CA GLU A 174 40.73 -49.78 -21.98
C GLU A 174 41.92 -49.81 -20.99
N GLU A 175 42.31 -48.66 -20.44
CA GLU A 175 43.39 -48.52 -19.46
C GLU A 175 43.02 -49.05 -18.06
N GLY A 176 41.73 -49.00 -17.67
CA GLY A 176 41.24 -49.47 -16.37
C GLY A 176 41.35 -50.98 -16.18
N GLY A 177 41.25 -51.78 -17.24
CA GLY A 177 41.49 -53.24 -17.21
C GLY A 177 40.43 -54.09 -16.47
N HIS A 178 39.34 -53.51 -15.97
CA HIS A 178 38.22 -54.23 -15.35
C HIS A 178 36.97 -54.18 -16.24
N LYS A 179 36.23 -55.30 -16.30
CA LYS A 179 34.95 -55.34 -17.04
C LYS A 179 33.93 -54.48 -16.31
N GLU A 180 33.31 -53.57 -17.05
CA GLU A 180 32.21 -52.70 -16.59
C GLU A 180 30.88 -53.24 -17.14
N PRO A 181 30.13 -54.09 -16.39
CA PRO A 181 28.93 -54.75 -16.93
C PRO A 181 27.82 -53.75 -17.28
N TRP A 182 27.84 -52.55 -16.67
CA TRP A 182 26.88 -51.49 -16.95
C TRP A 182 27.13 -50.78 -18.30
N ARG A 183 28.28 -50.98 -18.95
CA ARG A 183 28.68 -50.26 -20.16
C ARG A 183 27.79 -50.59 -21.37
N GLU A 184 27.15 -51.76 -21.40
CA GLU A 184 26.18 -52.11 -22.46
C GLU A 184 24.90 -51.24 -22.43
N PHE A 185 24.59 -50.65 -21.28
CA PHE A 185 23.43 -49.76 -21.08
C PHE A 185 23.82 -48.27 -21.10
N TRP A 186 25.11 -47.96 -21.09
CA TRP A 186 25.63 -46.60 -21.08
C TRP A 186 25.63 -45.98 -22.48
N LYS A 187 25.03 -44.80 -22.64
CA LYS A 187 24.87 -44.12 -23.93
C LYS A 187 26.05 -43.22 -24.32
N GLY A 188 27.18 -43.35 -23.64
CA GLY A 188 28.39 -42.55 -23.84
C GLY A 188 28.32 -41.13 -23.26
N PRO A 189 29.47 -40.43 -23.16
CA PRO A 189 29.52 -39.04 -22.73
C PRO A 189 28.84 -38.12 -23.76
N ARG A 190 28.10 -37.12 -23.28
CA ARG A 190 27.32 -36.21 -24.13
C ARG A 190 27.65 -34.76 -23.81
N ASP A 191 28.41 -34.13 -24.70
CA ASP A 191 28.73 -32.71 -24.58
C ASP A 191 27.73 -31.86 -25.39
N ARG A 192 26.77 -31.26 -24.68
CA ARG A 192 25.69 -30.47 -25.25
C ARG A 192 25.59 -29.10 -24.58
N LEU A 193 25.09 -28.12 -25.33
CA LEU A 193 24.70 -26.82 -24.83
C LEU A 193 23.18 -26.75 -24.75
N TYR A 194 22.66 -26.24 -23.64
CA TYR A 194 21.28 -25.85 -23.52
C TYR A 194 21.10 -24.36 -23.80
N ARG A 195 20.17 -24.04 -24.69
CA ARG A 195 19.81 -22.67 -25.05
C ARG A 195 18.73 -22.13 -24.11
N SER A 196 19.11 -21.25 -23.16
CA SER A 196 18.19 -20.84 -22.09
C SER A 196 17.10 -19.85 -22.54
N GLY A 197 17.38 -19.06 -23.59
CA GLY A 197 16.50 -17.98 -24.02
C GLY A 197 16.61 -16.72 -23.15
N ASP A 198 17.54 -16.67 -22.20
CA ASP A 198 17.83 -15.46 -21.40
C ASP A 198 18.90 -14.62 -22.10
N LEU A 199 18.82 -13.30 -21.95
CA LEU A 199 19.88 -12.38 -22.35
C LEU A 199 20.77 -12.07 -21.17
N GLY A 200 22.08 -12.09 -21.41
CA GLY A 200 23.06 -11.73 -20.40
C GLY A 200 24.29 -11.07 -20.99
N ARG A 201 25.15 -10.59 -20.09
CA ARG A 201 26.49 -10.09 -20.42
C ARG A 201 27.46 -10.51 -19.33
N TYR A 202 28.73 -10.64 -19.69
CA TYR A 202 29.79 -10.79 -18.70
C TYR A 202 30.08 -9.44 -18.05
N THR A 203 30.25 -9.46 -16.73
CA THR A 203 30.88 -8.40 -15.95
C THR A 203 32.40 -8.50 -16.04
N GLU A 204 33.12 -7.46 -15.62
CA GLU A 204 34.59 -7.45 -15.60
C GLU A 204 35.16 -8.57 -14.73
N ASP A 205 34.46 -8.92 -13.65
CA ASP A 205 34.79 -10.05 -12.78
C ASP A 205 34.33 -11.40 -13.33
N GLY A 206 33.94 -11.50 -14.60
CA GLY A 206 33.52 -12.75 -15.24
C GLY A 206 32.23 -13.37 -14.69
N ASN A 207 31.48 -12.66 -13.85
CA ASN A 207 30.11 -13.03 -13.48
C ASN A 207 29.16 -12.71 -14.62
N VAL A 208 28.07 -13.47 -14.74
CA VAL A 208 27.00 -13.21 -15.69
C VAL A 208 25.92 -12.37 -15.04
N GLU A 209 25.58 -11.24 -15.66
CA GLU A 209 24.40 -10.44 -15.30
C GLU A 209 23.27 -10.74 -16.29
N CYS A 210 22.09 -11.10 -15.78
CA CYS A 210 20.89 -11.31 -16.60
C CYS A 210 20.24 -9.96 -16.89
N THR A 211 20.06 -9.65 -18.18
CA THR A 211 19.57 -8.35 -18.65
C THR A 211 18.14 -8.41 -19.20
N GLY A 212 17.57 -9.61 -19.30
CA GLY A 212 16.20 -9.83 -19.74
C GLY A 212 16.03 -11.18 -20.42
N ARG A 213 14.97 -11.32 -21.22
CA ARG A 213 14.69 -12.50 -22.03
C ARG A 213 14.96 -12.22 -23.50
N ALA A 214 15.58 -13.17 -24.19
CA ALA A 214 15.75 -13.18 -25.64
C ALA A 214 14.45 -13.64 -26.34
N ASP A 215 13.55 -14.29 -25.59
CA ASP A 215 12.24 -14.76 -26.02
C ASP A 215 11.09 -14.01 -25.33
N ASN A 216 9.84 -14.46 -25.55
CA ASN A 216 8.65 -13.70 -25.21
C ASN A 216 8.15 -13.88 -23.76
N GLN A 217 8.88 -14.51 -22.83
CA GLN A 217 8.35 -14.77 -21.48
C GLN A 217 8.29 -13.52 -20.58
N VAL A 218 7.25 -13.38 -19.73
CA VAL A 218 7.07 -12.22 -18.82
C VAL A 218 6.67 -12.61 -17.40
N LYS A 219 6.77 -11.66 -16.47
CA LYS A 219 6.35 -11.86 -15.08
C LYS A 219 5.47 -10.74 -14.57
N ILE A 220 4.29 -11.09 -14.06
CA ILE A 220 3.27 -10.14 -13.62
C ILE A 220 2.75 -10.60 -12.26
N ARG A 221 2.77 -9.69 -11.26
CA ARG A 221 2.26 -9.94 -9.90
C ARG A 221 2.81 -11.23 -9.24
N GLY A 222 4.07 -11.55 -9.53
CA GLY A 222 4.77 -12.72 -9.00
C GLY A 222 4.60 -14.02 -9.78
N PHE A 223 3.81 -14.04 -10.87
CA PHE A 223 3.61 -15.22 -11.72
C PHE A 223 4.49 -15.17 -12.97
N ARG A 224 5.12 -16.29 -13.32
CA ARG A 224 5.82 -16.47 -14.60
C ARG A 224 4.78 -16.84 -15.65
N ILE A 225 4.69 -16.02 -16.68
CA ILE A 225 3.70 -16.15 -17.74
C ILE A 225 4.46 -16.37 -19.04
N GLU A 226 4.22 -17.54 -19.61
CA GLU A 226 4.74 -17.97 -20.89
C GLU A 226 3.88 -17.33 -21.99
N LEU A 227 4.29 -16.17 -22.53
CA LEU A 227 3.50 -15.54 -23.60
C LEU A 227 3.37 -16.47 -24.82
N GLY A 228 4.37 -17.31 -25.06
CA GLY A 228 4.31 -18.37 -26.08
C GLY A 228 3.24 -19.44 -25.80
N GLU A 229 2.90 -19.73 -24.54
CA GLU A 229 1.82 -20.67 -24.19
C GLU A 229 0.45 -20.04 -24.46
N ILE A 230 0.30 -18.75 -24.15
CA ILE A 230 -0.87 -17.95 -24.54
C ILE A 230 -0.99 -17.95 -26.07
N ASP A 231 0.11 -17.67 -26.77
CA ASP A 231 0.17 -17.63 -28.24
C ASP A 231 -0.13 -19.00 -28.86
N THR A 232 0.33 -20.09 -28.23
CA THR A 232 0.07 -21.47 -28.66
C THR A 232 -1.41 -21.80 -28.54
N HIS A 233 -2.03 -21.52 -27.39
CA HIS A 233 -3.47 -21.76 -27.21
C HIS A 233 -4.32 -20.87 -28.11
N LEU A 234 -3.92 -19.61 -28.33
CA LEU A 234 -4.55 -18.74 -29.30
C LEU A 234 -4.40 -19.27 -30.72
N SER A 235 -3.23 -19.83 -31.10
CA SER A 235 -2.99 -20.36 -32.46
C SER A 235 -3.79 -21.63 -32.76
N GLN A 236 -4.18 -22.37 -31.73
CA GLN A 236 -5.04 -23.54 -31.83
C GLN A 236 -6.52 -23.17 -31.99
N HIS A 237 -6.88 -21.90 -31.79
CA HIS A 237 -8.24 -21.43 -31.98
C HIS A 237 -8.57 -21.41 -33.48
N PRO A 238 -9.66 -22.06 -33.95
CA PRO A 238 -9.97 -22.23 -35.39
C PRO A 238 -10.08 -20.93 -36.20
N LEU A 239 -10.26 -19.81 -35.51
CA LEU A 239 -10.45 -18.48 -36.09
C LEU A 239 -9.23 -17.55 -35.97
N VAL A 240 -8.12 -18.00 -35.37
CA VAL A 240 -6.90 -17.20 -35.24
C VAL A 240 -5.87 -17.69 -36.24
N LEU A 241 -5.59 -16.88 -37.27
CA LEU A 241 -4.58 -17.17 -38.30
C LEU A 241 -3.16 -16.91 -37.81
N GLN A 242 -2.95 -15.78 -37.13
CA GLN A 242 -1.68 -15.43 -36.49
C GLN A 242 -1.96 -14.75 -35.16
N ASN A 243 -1.05 -14.83 -34.20
CA ASN A 243 -1.16 -14.08 -32.96
C ASN A 243 0.21 -13.74 -32.39
N VAL A 244 0.25 -12.76 -31.49
CA VAL A 244 1.40 -12.47 -30.64
C VAL A 244 0.94 -11.79 -29.36
N THR A 245 1.46 -12.22 -28.22
CA THR A 245 1.16 -11.64 -26.91
C THR A 245 2.35 -10.84 -26.40
N LEU A 246 2.07 -9.70 -25.75
CA LEU A 246 3.05 -8.80 -25.15
C LEU A 246 2.60 -8.32 -23.77
N MET A 247 3.55 -7.89 -22.95
CA MET A 247 3.27 -7.10 -21.74
C MET A 247 3.43 -5.61 -22.06
N ARG A 248 2.43 -4.81 -21.69
CA ARG A 248 2.42 -3.35 -21.77
C ARG A 248 2.30 -2.77 -20.37
N ARG A 249 2.70 -1.52 -20.19
CA ARG A 249 2.46 -0.74 -18.96
C ARG A 249 1.40 0.31 -19.26
N ASP A 250 0.47 0.52 -18.34
CA ASP A 250 -0.53 1.58 -18.47
C ASP A 250 0.02 2.93 -17.97
N LYS A 251 -0.85 3.96 -17.99
CA LYS A 251 -0.53 5.33 -17.56
C LYS A 251 -0.16 5.47 -16.07
N ASP A 252 -0.50 4.47 -15.26
CA ASP A 252 -0.23 4.40 -13.82
C ASP A 252 0.99 3.48 -13.51
N GLU A 253 1.75 3.08 -14.54
CA GLU A 253 2.91 2.17 -14.48
C GLU A 253 2.60 0.72 -14.08
N GLU A 254 1.34 0.30 -14.18
CA GLU A 254 0.92 -1.09 -13.87
C GLU A 254 1.08 -2.01 -15.11
N PRO A 255 1.68 -3.20 -14.97
CA PRO A 255 1.89 -4.14 -16.07
C PRO A 255 0.60 -4.90 -16.45
N THR A 256 0.25 -4.88 -17.73
CA THR A 256 -0.96 -5.50 -18.33
C THR A 256 -0.60 -6.39 -19.53
N LEU A 257 -1.29 -7.53 -19.67
CA LEU A 257 -1.15 -8.45 -20.81
C LEU A 257 -2.04 -8.06 -21.99
N VAL A 258 -1.46 -8.06 -23.20
CA VAL A 258 -2.12 -7.68 -24.45
C VAL A 258 -1.81 -8.70 -25.54
N SER A 259 -2.82 -9.32 -26.11
CA SER A 259 -2.68 -10.26 -27.23
C SER A 259 -3.18 -9.65 -28.53
N TYR A 260 -2.40 -9.76 -29.59
CA TYR A 260 -2.77 -9.34 -30.93
C TYR A 260 -3.14 -10.55 -31.76
N LEU A 261 -4.20 -10.47 -32.56
CA LEU A 261 -4.75 -11.57 -33.34
C LEU A 261 -4.90 -11.15 -34.80
N VAL A 262 -4.59 -12.03 -35.74
CA VAL A 262 -5.01 -11.91 -37.14
C VAL A 262 -6.10 -12.95 -37.37
N PRO A 263 -7.35 -12.55 -37.68
CA PRO A 263 -8.45 -13.48 -37.88
C PRO A 263 -8.29 -14.34 -39.15
N HIS A 264 -8.73 -15.61 -39.09
CA HIS A 264 -8.76 -16.51 -40.23
C HIS A 264 -10.04 -16.32 -41.04
N MET A 265 -10.02 -15.37 -41.98
CA MET A 265 -11.23 -14.91 -42.70
C MET A 265 -11.99 -16.01 -43.45
N GLU A 266 -11.32 -17.05 -43.94
CA GLU A 266 -12.00 -18.17 -44.61
C GLU A 266 -12.90 -18.95 -43.64
N ASN A 267 -12.43 -19.18 -42.40
CA ASN A 267 -13.16 -19.91 -41.37
C ASN A 267 -14.17 -19.01 -40.64
N TRP A 268 -13.95 -17.69 -40.65
CA TRP A 268 -14.80 -16.69 -40.01
C TRP A 268 -16.24 -16.75 -40.51
N SER A 269 -16.43 -16.79 -41.84
CA SER A 269 -17.77 -16.81 -42.45
C SER A 269 -18.57 -18.08 -42.09
N SER A 270 -17.93 -19.25 -42.09
CA SER A 270 -18.55 -20.51 -41.71
C SER A 270 -18.84 -20.60 -40.21
N TRP A 271 -17.93 -20.11 -39.37
CA TRP A 271 -18.08 -20.13 -37.91
C TRP A 271 -19.19 -19.21 -37.43
N LEU A 272 -19.30 -18.01 -38.02
CA LEU A 272 -20.41 -17.10 -37.75
C LEU A 272 -21.75 -17.78 -38.06
N LYS A 273 -21.86 -18.46 -39.21
CA LYS A 273 -23.07 -19.19 -39.60
C LYS A 273 -23.41 -20.32 -38.63
N GLU A 274 -22.42 -21.07 -38.14
CA GLU A 274 -22.61 -22.12 -37.14
C GLU A 274 -23.08 -21.56 -35.79
N LYS A 275 -22.59 -20.38 -35.41
CA LYS A 275 -22.98 -19.66 -34.18
C LYS A 275 -24.26 -18.83 -34.33
N GLY A 276 -24.87 -18.80 -35.51
CA GLY A 276 -26.06 -17.99 -35.80
C GLY A 276 -25.79 -16.48 -35.81
N LEU A 277 -24.53 -16.08 -36.02
CA LEU A 277 -24.07 -14.68 -36.06
C LEU A 277 -23.87 -14.20 -37.50
N GLN A 278 -23.85 -12.89 -37.71
CA GLN A 278 -23.57 -12.25 -39.01
C GLN A 278 -22.32 -11.36 -38.89
N ASP A 279 -21.60 -11.16 -39.99
CA ASP A 279 -20.42 -10.30 -40.04
C ASP A 279 -20.88 -8.83 -40.12
N GLU A 280 -20.58 -8.03 -39.09
CA GLU A 280 -21.29 -6.75 -38.85
C GLU A 280 -20.71 -5.55 -39.62
N SER A 281 -19.44 -5.57 -40.07
CA SER A 281 -18.84 -4.51 -40.91
C SER A 281 -17.54 -4.93 -41.61
N GLU A 282 -17.11 -4.22 -42.65
CA GLU A 282 -15.77 -4.33 -43.27
C GLU A 282 -14.84 -3.16 -42.89
N ASP A 283 -15.10 -2.50 -41.75
CA ASP A 283 -14.31 -1.36 -41.30
C ASP A 283 -12.94 -1.81 -40.76
N ASP A 284 -11.88 -1.46 -41.50
CA ASP A 284 -10.49 -1.80 -41.22
C ASP A 284 -9.83 -0.85 -40.19
N THR A 285 -10.54 0.13 -39.62
CA THR A 285 -10.02 0.96 -38.52
C THR A 285 -9.83 0.13 -37.25
N MET A 286 -9.01 0.61 -36.29
CA MET A 286 -8.79 -0.10 -35.02
C MET A 286 -10.11 -0.39 -34.29
N VAL A 287 -11.00 0.60 -34.24
CA VAL A 287 -12.34 0.49 -33.65
C VAL A 287 -13.21 -0.50 -34.43
N GLY A 288 -13.23 -0.41 -35.76
CA GLY A 288 -13.97 -1.32 -36.64
C GLY A 288 -13.55 -2.79 -36.47
N MET A 289 -12.24 -3.03 -36.43
CA MET A 289 -11.65 -4.36 -36.22
C MET A 289 -12.01 -4.94 -34.85
N LEU A 290 -11.88 -4.15 -33.78
CA LEU A 290 -12.22 -4.57 -32.42
C LEU A 290 -13.72 -4.93 -32.26
N LYS A 291 -14.61 -4.26 -33.01
CA LYS A 291 -16.06 -4.58 -33.08
C LYS A 291 -16.32 -5.85 -33.87
N ARG A 292 -15.89 -5.87 -35.13
CA ARG A 292 -16.13 -6.96 -36.07
C ARG A 292 -15.72 -8.32 -35.49
N PHE A 293 -14.57 -8.37 -34.81
CA PHE A 293 -14.04 -9.60 -34.23
C PHE A 293 -14.30 -9.75 -32.72
N ARG A 294 -15.33 -9.10 -32.17
CA ARG A 294 -15.74 -9.29 -30.76
C ARG A 294 -15.98 -10.75 -30.42
N ALA A 295 -16.86 -11.41 -31.17
CA ALA A 295 -17.23 -12.80 -30.88
C ALA A 295 -16.02 -13.74 -30.89
N LEU A 296 -15.04 -13.48 -31.77
CA LEU A 296 -13.75 -14.16 -31.77
C LEU A 296 -12.95 -13.87 -30.49
N ARG A 297 -12.82 -12.60 -30.09
CA ARG A 297 -12.08 -12.21 -28.88
C ARG A 297 -12.68 -12.86 -27.63
N ASP A 298 -14.00 -12.90 -27.51
CA ASP A 298 -14.68 -13.50 -26.36
C ASP A 298 -14.55 -15.03 -26.33
N ASP A 299 -14.73 -15.69 -27.48
CA ASP A 299 -14.55 -17.15 -27.58
C ASP A 299 -13.08 -17.54 -27.31
N ALA A 300 -12.13 -16.77 -27.85
CA ALA A 300 -10.70 -16.96 -27.57
C ALA A 300 -10.38 -16.77 -26.09
N ARG A 301 -10.93 -15.74 -25.43
CA ARG A 301 -10.73 -15.49 -24.00
C ARG A 301 -11.36 -16.60 -23.14
N ALA A 302 -12.55 -17.09 -23.51
CA ALA A 302 -13.21 -18.21 -22.85
C ALA A 302 -12.43 -19.52 -23.02
N ALA A 303 -11.86 -19.76 -24.20
CA ALA A 303 -10.98 -20.89 -24.46
C ALA A 303 -9.70 -20.80 -23.61
N LEU A 304 -9.09 -19.62 -23.50
CA LEU A 304 -7.93 -19.39 -22.62
C LEU A 304 -8.26 -19.62 -21.15
N LYS A 305 -9.39 -19.13 -20.63
CA LYS A 305 -9.81 -19.35 -19.22
C LYS A 305 -9.95 -20.83 -18.83
N LYS A 306 -10.24 -21.72 -19.80
CA LYS A 306 -10.33 -23.17 -19.56
C LYS A 306 -8.97 -23.86 -19.50
N LYS A 307 -7.92 -23.22 -20.03
CA LYS A 307 -6.58 -23.82 -20.21
C LYS A 307 -5.51 -23.13 -19.36
N LEU A 308 -5.72 -21.85 -19.04
CA LEU A 308 -4.77 -21.01 -18.34
C LEU A 308 -5.36 -20.51 -17.01
N PRO A 309 -4.51 -20.29 -15.99
CA PRO A 309 -4.92 -19.65 -14.75
C PRO A 309 -5.33 -18.19 -14.97
N HIS A 310 -6.20 -17.65 -14.11
CA HIS A 310 -6.81 -16.32 -14.27
C HIS A 310 -5.80 -15.19 -14.52
N TYR A 311 -4.64 -15.22 -13.87
CA TYR A 311 -3.59 -14.20 -14.02
C TYR A 311 -2.84 -14.25 -15.36
N ALA A 312 -2.96 -15.34 -16.13
CA ALA A 312 -2.30 -15.52 -17.43
C ALA A 312 -3.26 -15.27 -18.62
N VAL A 313 -4.53 -14.95 -18.36
CA VAL A 313 -5.49 -14.61 -19.40
C VAL A 313 -5.32 -13.13 -19.76
N PRO A 314 -5.05 -12.78 -21.04
CA PRO A 314 -4.86 -11.40 -21.48
C PRO A 314 -6.08 -10.51 -21.21
N ASN A 315 -5.82 -9.32 -20.67
CA ASN A 315 -6.85 -8.33 -20.38
C ASN A 315 -7.41 -7.74 -21.68
N VAL A 316 -6.55 -7.55 -22.70
CA VAL A 316 -6.94 -6.94 -23.98
C VAL A 316 -6.54 -7.85 -25.14
N LEU A 317 -7.49 -8.16 -26.03
CA LEU A 317 -7.27 -8.90 -27.29
C LEU A 317 -7.52 -7.95 -28.47
N ILE A 318 -6.53 -7.70 -29.32
CA ILE A 318 -6.56 -6.70 -30.40
C ILE A 318 -6.49 -7.40 -31.76
N PRO A 319 -7.58 -7.43 -32.53
CA PRO A 319 -7.59 -7.98 -33.89
C PRO A 319 -6.92 -7.00 -34.87
N LEU A 320 -6.07 -7.51 -35.75
CA LEU A 320 -5.36 -6.79 -36.79
C LEU A 320 -5.60 -7.47 -38.13
N ARG A 321 -5.66 -6.70 -39.21
CA ARG A 321 -5.79 -7.25 -40.57
C ARG A 321 -4.55 -8.04 -40.98
N LYS A 322 -3.39 -7.54 -40.58
CA LYS A 322 -2.08 -8.18 -40.74
C LYS A 322 -1.11 -7.63 -39.71
N PHE A 323 -0.06 -8.37 -39.40
CA PHE A 323 1.00 -7.84 -38.55
C PHE A 323 1.88 -6.83 -39.31
N PRO A 324 2.29 -5.72 -38.68
CA PRO A 324 3.37 -4.90 -39.19
C PRO A 324 4.66 -5.73 -39.15
N LEU A 325 5.41 -5.73 -40.26
CA LEU A 325 6.65 -6.50 -40.40
C LEU A 325 7.83 -5.53 -40.51
N ASN A 326 8.96 -5.90 -39.92
CA ASN A 326 10.22 -5.20 -40.10
C ASN A 326 10.83 -5.50 -41.49
N PRO A 327 11.91 -4.82 -41.91
CA PRO A 327 12.56 -5.07 -43.21
C PRO A 327 13.02 -6.51 -43.46
N ASN A 328 13.12 -7.33 -42.40
CA ASN A 328 13.49 -8.75 -42.45
C ASN A 328 12.26 -9.68 -42.48
N GLY A 329 11.04 -9.16 -42.65
CA GLY A 329 9.82 -9.95 -42.75
C GLY A 329 9.32 -10.54 -41.43
N LYS A 330 9.86 -10.12 -40.28
CA LYS A 330 9.42 -10.56 -38.94
C LYS A 330 8.44 -9.53 -38.34
N ILE A 331 7.52 -9.98 -37.48
CA ILE A 331 6.57 -9.10 -36.77
C ILE A 331 7.35 -8.01 -36.02
N ASP A 332 7.06 -6.75 -36.34
CA ASP A 332 7.65 -5.60 -35.66
C ASP A 332 6.81 -5.22 -34.44
N LYS A 333 7.20 -5.77 -33.29
CA LYS A 333 6.51 -5.61 -32.02
C LYS A 333 6.53 -4.18 -31.48
N LYS A 334 7.49 -3.35 -31.89
CA LYS A 334 7.66 -1.98 -31.37
C LYS A 334 6.58 -1.05 -31.90
N VAL A 335 6.12 -1.30 -33.12
CA VAL A 335 5.11 -0.51 -33.83
C VAL A 335 3.72 -1.13 -33.79
N LEU A 336 3.52 -2.21 -33.01
CA LEU A 336 2.19 -2.76 -32.79
C LEU A 336 1.30 -1.69 -32.14
N PRO A 337 0.17 -1.34 -32.76
CA PRO A 337 -0.69 -0.27 -32.29
C PRO A 337 -1.34 -0.68 -30.96
N TYR A 338 -1.60 0.27 -30.06
CA TYR A 338 -2.38 0.03 -28.86
C TYR A 338 -3.56 0.99 -28.87
N PRO A 339 -4.81 0.50 -28.77
CA PRO A 339 -5.97 1.37 -28.80
C PRO A 339 -5.97 2.26 -27.56
N ASP A 340 -6.22 3.55 -27.75
CA ASP A 340 -6.38 4.45 -26.61
C ASP A 340 -7.72 4.19 -25.88
N VAL A 341 -7.93 4.87 -24.75
CA VAL A 341 -9.13 4.69 -23.92
C VAL A 341 -10.42 4.97 -24.71
N VAL A 342 -10.36 5.91 -25.67
CA VAL A 342 -11.51 6.31 -26.50
C VAL A 342 -11.76 5.27 -27.58
N GLU A 343 -10.73 4.66 -28.16
CA GLU A 343 -10.84 3.59 -29.17
C GLU A 343 -11.33 2.27 -28.57
N LEU A 344 -10.86 1.90 -27.37
CA LEU A 344 -11.36 0.73 -26.62
C LEU A 344 -12.84 0.89 -26.26
N ALA A 345 -13.21 2.08 -25.76
CA ALA A 345 -14.59 2.46 -25.49
C ALA A 345 -15.46 2.40 -26.76
N ALA A 346 -15.00 3.01 -27.85
CA ALA A 346 -15.72 3.03 -29.11
C ALA A 346 -15.88 1.63 -29.71
N ALA A 347 -14.99 0.68 -29.43
CA ALA A 347 -15.07 -0.69 -29.92
C ALA A 347 -15.87 -1.67 -29.03
N ALA A 348 -16.24 -1.22 -27.83
CA ALA A 348 -17.15 -1.91 -26.92
C ALA A 348 -18.61 -1.98 -27.46
N THR A 349 -18.87 -1.54 -28.70
CA THR A 349 -20.18 -1.60 -29.37
C THR A 349 -20.44 -2.82 -30.29
N ALA A 350 -20.65 -4.03 -29.79
CA ALA A 350 -21.14 -5.12 -30.66
C ALA A 350 -22.09 -6.09 -29.94
N GLY A 351 -23.22 -6.39 -30.60
CA GLY A 351 -24.39 -6.92 -29.92
C GLY A 351 -25.24 -5.79 -29.35
N LYS A 352 -26.10 -5.19 -30.18
CA LYS A 352 -27.17 -4.37 -29.62
C LYS A 352 -28.22 -5.31 -29.05
N THR A 353 -28.04 -5.76 -27.81
CA THR A 353 -29.23 -6.03 -27.00
C THR A 353 -30.03 -4.75 -27.07
N ALA A 354 -31.19 -4.77 -27.74
CA ALA A 354 -31.96 -3.55 -27.92
C ALA A 354 -32.11 -2.94 -26.53
N ARG A 355 -31.76 -1.66 -26.35
CA ARG A 355 -31.78 -1.05 -25.02
C ARG A 355 -33.15 -1.24 -24.35
N SER A 356 -34.22 -1.42 -25.13
CA SER A 356 -35.54 -1.87 -24.66
C SER A 356 -35.52 -3.15 -23.80
N ALA A 357 -34.65 -4.12 -24.10
CA ALA A 357 -34.49 -5.41 -23.43
C ALA A 357 -33.58 -5.39 -22.18
N PHE A 358 -32.85 -4.30 -21.92
CA PHE A 358 -32.12 -4.15 -20.65
C PHE A 358 -33.12 -4.02 -19.50
N SER A 359 -32.79 -4.64 -18.36
CA SER A 359 -33.47 -4.41 -17.10
C SER A 359 -33.37 -2.92 -16.71
N PRO A 360 -34.29 -2.41 -15.87
CA PRO A 360 -34.19 -1.04 -15.36
C PRO A 360 -32.85 -0.74 -14.68
N THR A 361 -32.24 -1.72 -14.00
CA THR A 361 -30.96 -1.58 -13.29
C THR A 361 -29.77 -1.65 -14.25
N GLU A 362 -29.84 -2.49 -15.27
CA GLU A 362 -28.84 -2.56 -16.33
C GLU A 362 -28.77 -1.25 -17.14
N LYS A 363 -29.92 -0.68 -17.53
CA LYS A 363 -29.99 0.63 -18.22
C LYS A 363 -29.33 1.72 -17.40
N PHE A 364 -29.63 1.72 -16.11
CA PHE A 364 -29.13 2.68 -15.14
C PHE A 364 -27.62 2.59 -14.97
N MET A 365 -27.07 1.39 -14.79
CA MET A 365 -25.62 1.21 -14.69
C MET A 365 -24.92 1.58 -15.99
N GLY A 366 -25.52 1.25 -17.13
CA GLY A 366 -24.99 1.62 -18.44
C GLY A 366 -24.86 3.13 -18.56
N GLU A 367 -25.88 3.88 -18.16
CA GLU A 367 -25.85 5.36 -18.17
C GLU A 367 -24.77 5.93 -17.25
N ILE A 368 -24.56 5.36 -16.07
CA ILE A 368 -23.49 5.79 -15.16
C ILE A 368 -22.11 5.53 -15.78
N TRP A 369 -21.88 4.36 -16.38
CA TRP A 369 -20.60 4.06 -17.02
C TRP A 369 -20.28 5.01 -18.15
N VAL A 370 -21.27 5.36 -18.98
CA VAL A 370 -21.13 6.37 -20.05
C VAL A 370 -20.71 7.73 -19.52
N GLN A 371 -21.32 8.15 -18.40
CA GLN A 371 -21.03 9.44 -17.80
C GLN A 371 -19.62 9.50 -17.20
N ARG A 372 -19.15 8.40 -16.60
CA ARG A 372 -17.94 8.41 -15.77
C ARG A 372 -16.67 7.94 -16.46
N ILE A 373 -16.81 7.11 -17.48
CA ILE A 373 -15.67 6.56 -18.19
C ILE A 373 -15.46 7.39 -19.47
N PRO A 374 -14.36 8.15 -19.58
CA PRO A 374 -14.14 9.03 -20.72
C PRO A 374 -14.11 8.26 -22.05
N GLY A 375 -14.88 8.73 -23.03
CA GLY A 375 -14.87 8.18 -24.39
C GLY A 375 -15.94 7.11 -24.69
N ILE A 376 -16.79 6.74 -23.72
CA ILE A 376 -17.91 5.80 -23.93
C ILE A 376 -19.22 6.55 -24.27
N SER A 377 -20.08 5.95 -25.10
CA SER A 377 -21.44 6.44 -25.41
C SER A 377 -22.51 5.44 -24.98
N ALA A 378 -23.72 5.92 -24.67
CA ALA A 378 -24.83 5.08 -24.20
C ALA A 378 -25.41 4.13 -25.26
N ASP A 379 -25.15 4.41 -26.53
CA ASP A 379 -25.48 3.50 -27.64
C ASP A 379 -24.37 2.45 -27.87
N VAL A 380 -23.30 2.52 -27.06
CA VAL A 380 -22.07 1.74 -27.20
C VAL A 380 -21.94 0.63 -26.15
N ILE A 381 -22.51 0.78 -24.96
CA ILE A 381 -22.39 -0.21 -23.87
C ILE A 381 -23.39 -1.37 -24.02
N ASP A 382 -22.90 -2.61 -23.93
CA ASP A 382 -23.69 -3.85 -23.83
C ASP A 382 -23.58 -4.50 -22.43
N LEU A 383 -24.47 -5.45 -22.12
CA LEU A 383 -24.59 -6.08 -20.80
C LEU A 383 -23.32 -6.85 -20.37
N ASP A 384 -22.58 -7.39 -21.32
CA ASP A 384 -21.41 -8.21 -21.05
C ASP A 384 -20.08 -7.41 -21.12
N ASP A 385 -20.16 -6.09 -21.36
CA ASP A 385 -19.01 -5.20 -21.28
C ASP A 385 -18.43 -5.14 -19.86
N ARG A 386 -17.10 -5.15 -19.76
CA ARG A 386 -16.37 -5.18 -18.49
C ARG A 386 -15.83 -3.80 -18.13
N PHE A 387 -16.01 -3.39 -16.88
CA PHE A 387 -15.67 -2.06 -16.38
C PHE A 387 -14.23 -1.63 -16.71
N PHE A 388 -13.26 -2.52 -16.47
CA PHE A 388 -11.85 -2.22 -16.73
C PHE A 388 -11.48 -2.31 -18.21
N ASP A 389 -12.21 -3.11 -19.01
CA ASP A 389 -11.95 -3.27 -20.45
C ASP A 389 -12.44 -2.05 -21.24
N VAL A 390 -13.42 -1.32 -20.71
CA VAL A 390 -13.97 -0.11 -21.32
C VAL A 390 -13.32 1.18 -20.81
N GLY A 391 -12.27 1.10 -19.97
CA GLY A 391 -11.49 2.25 -19.52
C GLY A 391 -11.66 2.65 -18.04
N GLY A 392 -12.39 1.88 -17.25
CA GLY A 392 -12.56 2.10 -15.81
C GLY A 392 -11.31 1.79 -14.97
N HIS A 393 -11.11 2.54 -13.88
CA HIS A 393 -10.07 2.30 -12.87
C HIS A 393 -10.58 2.63 -11.46
N SER A 394 -9.79 2.40 -10.41
CA SER A 394 -10.25 2.47 -9.00
C SER A 394 -10.85 3.83 -8.60
N MET A 395 -10.34 4.94 -9.15
CA MET A 395 -10.86 6.28 -8.88
C MET A 395 -12.24 6.47 -9.53
N ILE A 396 -12.40 6.05 -10.79
CA ILE A 396 -13.71 6.03 -11.48
C ILE A 396 -14.67 5.07 -10.77
N GLY A 397 -14.17 3.92 -10.31
CA GLY A 397 -14.97 2.94 -9.57
C GLY A 397 -15.61 3.53 -8.31
N GLN A 398 -14.88 4.37 -7.56
CA GLN A 398 -15.47 5.10 -6.43
C GLN A 398 -16.52 6.11 -6.87
N THR A 399 -16.33 6.83 -7.97
CA THR A 399 -17.35 7.75 -8.49
C THR A 399 -18.63 7.04 -8.96
N ILE A 400 -18.49 5.84 -9.53
CA ILE A 400 -19.64 5.02 -9.98
C ILE A 400 -20.41 4.46 -8.78
N ILE A 401 -19.70 3.94 -7.77
CA ILE A 401 -20.32 3.46 -6.52
C ILE A 401 -21.12 4.58 -5.86
N PHE A 402 -20.60 5.79 -5.90
CA PHE A 402 -21.31 6.96 -5.42
C PHE A 402 -22.57 7.28 -6.23
N ASP A 403 -22.51 7.29 -7.57
CA ASP A 403 -23.68 7.56 -8.40
C ASP A 403 -24.81 6.54 -8.17
N VAL A 404 -24.43 5.29 -7.95
CA VAL A 404 -25.32 4.20 -7.57
C VAL A 404 -26.00 4.48 -6.23
N LYS A 405 -25.23 4.87 -5.21
CA LYS A 405 -25.78 5.27 -3.90
C LYS A 405 -26.74 6.46 -4.05
N LYS A 406 -26.36 7.49 -4.82
CA LYS A 406 -27.17 8.70 -5.04
C LYS A 406 -28.48 8.43 -5.76
N GLN A 407 -28.46 7.64 -6.83
CA GLN A 407 -29.62 7.48 -7.71
C GLN A 407 -30.51 6.28 -7.33
N ARG A 408 -29.99 5.30 -6.57
CA ARG A 408 -30.74 4.10 -6.15
C ARG A 408 -30.80 3.87 -4.64
N GLY A 409 -30.07 4.63 -3.82
CA GLY A 409 -30.04 4.46 -2.36
C GLY A 409 -29.29 3.21 -1.89
N ILE A 410 -28.49 2.58 -2.76
CA ILE A 410 -27.80 1.31 -2.47
C ILE A 410 -26.31 1.59 -2.23
N ALA A 411 -25.82 1.29 -1.03
CA ALA A 411 -24.41 1.42 -0.69
C ALA A 411 -23.63 0.15 -1.10
N LEU A 412 -22.64 0.30 -1.98
CA LEU A 412 -21.75 -0.77 -2.42
C LEU A 412 -20.29 -0.48 -2.05
N SER A 413 -19.44 -1.52 -2.05
CA SER A 413 -18.01 -1.37 -1.79
C SER A 413 -17.20 -1.48 -3.08
N MET A 414 -15.97 -0.93 -3.07
CA MET A 414 -15.04 -1.09 -4.20
C MET A 414 -14.70 -2.56 -4.48
N ASN A 415 -14.67 -3.40 -3.44
CA ASN A 415 -14.44 -4.83 -3.58
C ASN A 415 -15.56 -5.52 -4.39
N THR A 416 -16.80 -5.05 -4.25
CA THR A 416 -17.95 -5.58 -5.01
C THR A 416 -17.77 -5.40 -6.52
N LEU A 417 -17.27 -4.24 -6.95
CA LEU A 417 -16.99 -3.93 -8.36
C LEU A 417 -15.84 -4.78 -8.92
N PHE A 418 -14.80 -5.06 -8.12
CA PHE A 418 -13.71 -5.95 -8.52
C PHE A 418 -14.15 -7.41 -8.71
N GLN A 419 -15.06 -7.88 -7.87
CA GLN A 419 -15.56 -9.26 -7.92
C GLN A 419 -16.58 -9.47 -9.05
N ASN A 420 -17.33 -8.42 -9.43
CA ASN A 420 -18.43 -8.47 -10.40
C ASN A 420 -18.22 -7.40 -11.49
N PRO A 421 -17.24 -7.57 -12.39
CA PRO A 421 -16.77 -6.49 -13.26
C PRO A 421 -17.58 -6.27 -14.55
N THR A 422 -18.54 -7.12 -14.94
CA THR A 422 -19.41 -6.84 -16.11
C THR A 422 -20.60 -5.98 -15.73
N LEU A 423 -21.20 -5.28 -16.70
CA LEU A 423 -22.42 -4.50 -16.47
C LEU A 423 -23.56 -5.37 -15.92
N ARG A 424 -23.74 -6.57 -16.50
CA ARG A 424 -24.73 -7.57 -16.08
C ARG A 424 -24.48 -8.08 -14.66
N GLU A 425 -23.25 -8.50 -14.35
CA GLU A 425 -22.91 -9.04 -13.03
C GLU A 425 -23.09 -7.98 -11.95
N PHE A 426 -22.62 -6.76 -12.20
CA PHE A 426 -22.74 -5.65 -11.26
C PHE A 426 -24.21 -5.20 -11.08
N ALA A 427 -24.99 -5.15 -12.17
CA ALA A 427 -26.43 -4.86 -12.10
C ALA A 427 -27.19 -5.96 -11.34
N SER A 428 -26.83 -7.23 -11.50
CA SER A 428 -27.45 -8.33 -10.75
C SER A 428 -27.19 -8.24 -9.25
N VAL A 429 -26.00 -7.80 -8.82
CA VAL A 429 -25.71 -7.53 -7.41
C VAL A 429 -26.57 -6.38 -6.88
N LEU A 430 -26.82 -5.36 -7.70
CA LEU A 430 -27.72 -4.26 -7.34
C LEU A 430 -29.19 -4.69 -7.23
N ASP A 431 -29.66 -5.52 -8.15
CA ASP A 431 -31.02 -6.08 -8.08
C ASP A 431 -31.19 -6.95 -6.83
N ALA A 432 -30.18 -7.77 -6.49
CA ALA A 432 -30.19 -8.56 -5.26
C ALA A 432 -30.22 -7.67 -4.00
N ALA A 433 -29.42 -6.60 -3.97
CA ALA A 433 -29.42 -5.62 -2.87
C ALA A 433 -30.74 -4.82 -2.77
N SER A 434 -31.45 -4.63 -3.89
CA SER A 434 -32.74 -3.93 -3.95
C SER A 434 -33.92 -4.79 -3.51
N SER A 435 -33.79 -6.13 -3.56
CA SER A 435 -34.84 -7.09 -3.20
C SER A 435 -34.96 -7.38 -1.70
N LEU A 436 -34.04 -6.85 -0.91
CA LEU A 436 -34.10 -6.85 0.56
C LEU A 436 -35.02 -5.71 1.02
N PRO A 437 -35.93 -5.93 1.99
CA PRO A 437 -36.79 -4.86 2.51
C PRO A 437 -35.96 -3.67 2.98
N SER A 438 -36.33 -2.46 2.56
CA SER A 438 -35.74 -1.18 2.98
C SER A 438 -35.78 -1.07 4.52
N GLY A 439 -34.71 -1.54 5.16
CA GLY A 439 -34.62 -1.71 6.61
C GLY A 439 -33.44 -2.57 7.04
N ASP A 440 -33.06 -3.56 6.24
CA ASP A 440 -31.84 -4.35 6.46
C ASP A 440 -30.79 -4.02 5.39
N LYS A 441 -29.70 -3.37 5.82
CA LYS A 441 -28.50 -3.20 4.98
C LYS A 441 -28.03 -4.59 4.55
N PRO A 442 -27.63 -4.81 3.28
CA PRO A 442 -27.01 -6.08 2.89
C PRO A 442 -25.71 -6.25 3.66
N ASP A 443 -25.79 -7.08 4.70
CA ASP A 443 -24.67 -7.45 5.57
C ASP A 443 -23.81 -8.47 4.82
N ASN A 444 -22.99 -7.97 3.89
CA ASN A 444 -21.80 -8.67 3.40
C ASN A 444 -20.58 -8.31 4.28
N THR A 445 -20.81 -7.88 5.52
CA THR A 445 -19.77 -7.80 6.53
C THR A 445 -19.50 -9.23 7.00
N PRO A 446 -18.24 -9.68 7.10
CA PRO A 446 -17.92 -10.90 7.84
C PRO A 446 -18.62 -10.83 9.21
N PRO A 447 -19.11 -11.95 9.78
CA PRO A 447 -19.89 -11.93 11.01
C PRO A 447 -19.21 -11.03 12.04
N GLU A 448 -19.92 -9.98 12.46
CA GLU A 448 -19.40 -8.92 13.31
C GLU A 448 -18.81 -9.57 14.57
N MET A 449 -17.48 -9.54 14.68
CA MET A 449 -16.80 -10.06 15.87
C MET A 449 -17.23 -9.14 17.03
N ASP A 450 -17.93 -9.70 18.01
CA ASP A 450 -18.34 -8.95 19.19
C ASP A 450 -17.07 -8.51 19.95
N TYR A 451 -16.67 -7.25 19.71
CA TYR A 451 -15.43 -6.69 20.23
C TYR A 451 -15.46 -6.60 21.75
N HIS A 452 -16.63 -6.44 22.37
CA HIS A 452 -16.77 -6.42 23.81
C HIS A 452 -16.51 -7.81 24.41
N LEU A 453 -17.10 -8.86 23.84
CA LEU A 453 -16.82 -10.24 24.26
C LEU A 453 -15.35 -10.61 24.05
N ASP A 454 -14.73 -10.16 22.97
CA ASP A 454 -13.29 -10.34 22.76
C ASP A 454 -12.48 -9.69 23.89
N GLY A 455 -12.86 -8.48 24.32
CA GLY A 455 -12.28 -7.79 25.48
C GLY A 455 -12.39 -8.59 26.78
N GLU A 456 -13.57 -9.13 27.08
CA GLU A 456 -13.83 -9.96 28.27
C GLU A 456 -12.97 -11.24 28.28
N VAL A 457 -12.88 -11.91 27.12
CA VAL A 457 -12.05 -13.11 26.92
C VAL A 457 -10.58 -12.78 27.15
N LEU A 458 -10.10 -11.66 26.59
CA LEU A 458 -8.73 -11.20 26.76
C LEU A 458 -8.43 -10.81 28.22
N ALA A 459 -9.35 -10.13 28.89
CA ALA A 459 -9.22 -9.75 30.29
C ALA A 459 -9.04 -10.98 31.18
N THR A 460 -9.93 -11.97 31.00
CA THR A 460 -9.91 -13.24 31.74
C THR A 460 -8.64 -14.05 31.46
N LYS A 461 -8.18 -14.08 30.21
CA LYS A 461 -7.06 -14.93 29.79
C LYS A 461 -5.68 -14.38 30.16
N TYR A 462 -5.51 -13.06 30.12
CA TYR A 462 -4.16 -12.45 30.13
C TYR A 462 -3.90 -11.51 31.32
N LEU A 463 -4.92 -11.01 32.01
CA LEU A 463 -4.70 -10.15 33.18
C LEU A 463 -4.39 -10.99 34.42
N ARG A 464 -3.48 -10.49 35.26
CA ARG A 464 -3.18 -11.11 36.56
C ARG A 464 -4.33 -10.91 37.53
N GLU A 465 -4.51 -11.82 38.49
CA GLU A 465 -5.54 -11.67 39.53
C GLU A 465 -5.31 -10.44 40.43
N SER A 466 -4.05 -10.09 40.67
CA SER A 466 -3.65 -8.90 41.43
C SER A 466 -2.38 -8.28 40.83
N ILE A 467 -2.31 -6.95 40.88
CA ILE A 467 -1.24 -6.10 40.37
C ILE A 467 -0.75 -5.23 41.53
N SER A 468 0.56 -5.25 41.79
CA SER A 468 1.17 -4.40 42.80
C SER A 468 1.07 -2.93 42.41
N SER A 469 0.51 -2.10 43.29
CA SER A 469 0.37 -0.67 43.09
C SER A 469 1.51 0.11 43.75
N VAL A 470 1.70 1.35 43.27
CA VAL A 470 2.64 2.30 43.85
C VAL A 470 2.02 2.90 45.12
N SER A 471 2.72 2.82 46.26
CA SER A 471 2.30 3.40 47.55
C SER A 471 3.15 4.61 47.96
N GLY A 472 2.56 5.55 48.69
CA GLY A 472 3.25 6.74 49.22
C GLY A 472 3.52 7.86 48.20
N THR A 473 4.46 8.75 48.52
CA THR A 473 4.88 9.85 47.65
C THR A 473 5.70 9.30 46.49
N TYR A 474 5.11 9.30 45.28
CA TYR A 474 5.75 8.77 44.08
C TYR A 474 6.27 9.90 43.19
N GLN A 475 7.57 9.92 42.95
CA GLN A 475 8.21 10.83 42.01
C GLN A 475 8.87 10.02 40.89
N PRO A 476 8.18 9.81 39.76
CA PRO A 476 8.72 9.01 38.67
C PRO A 476 9.85 9.74 37.95
N GLU A 477 10.95 9.04 37.66
CA GLU A 477 12.11 9.60 36.97
C GLU A 477 12.23 9.06 35.54
N THR A 478 11.82 7.80 35.32
CA THR A 478 11.97 7.11 34.03
C THR A 478 10.64 6.79 33.38
N PHE A 479 10.42 7.33 32.17
CA PHE A 479 9.20 7.18 31.39
C PHE A 479 9.46 6.28 30.19
N LEU A 480 8.54 5.36 29.89
CA LEU A 480 8.47 4.67 28.60
C LEU A 480 7.35 5.29 27.76
N VAL A 481 7.67 5.83 26.59
CA VAL A 481 6.71 6.38 25.64
C VAL A 481 6.65 5.51 24.40
N THR A 482 5.48 4.93 24.13
CA THR A 482 5.21 4.26 22.84
C THR A 482 4.61 5.26 21.84
N GLY A 483 4.89 5.10 20.55
CA GLY A 483 4.35 5.99 19.53
C GLY A 483 4.95 7.40 19.54
N ALA A 484 6.16 7.58 20.09
CA ALA A 484 6.86 8.87 20.17
C ALA A 484 7.24 9.44 18.78
N SER A 485 7.29 8.60 17.74
CA SER A 485 7.48 9.03 16.34
C SER A 485 6.18 9.43 15.63
N GLY A 486 5.07 9.55 16.36
CA GLY A 486 3.79 10.06 15.85
C GLY A 486 3.58 11.53 16.26
N PHE A 487 2.49 12.14 15.78
CA PHE A 487 2.23 13.57 15.99
C PHE A 487 2.11 13.95 17.48
N LEU A 488 1.12 13.40 18.20
CA LEU A 488 0.98 13.65 19.64
C LEU A 488 2.18 13.13 20.44
N GLY A 489 2.71 11.96 20.07
CA GLY A 489 3.82 11.31 20.77
C GLY A 489 5.11 12.16 20.78
N ALA A 490 5.40 12.87 19.69
CA ALA A 490 6.55 13.76 19.62
C ALA A 490 6.39 14.97 20.57
N HIS A 491 5.17 15.46 20.77
CA HIS A 491 4.88 16.55 21.69
C HIS A 491 4.88 16.10 23.16
N ILE A 492 4.38 14.90 23.45
CA ILE A 492 4.53 14.27 24.78
C ILE A 492 6.01 14.13 25.13
N LEU A 493 6.82 13.65 24.18
CA LEU A 493 8.26 13.51 24.35
C LEU A 493 8.94 14.85 24.66
N ALA A 494 8.62 15.89 23.90
CA ALA A 494 9.17 17.22 24.12
C ALA A 494 8.75 17.79 25.50
N ASP A 495 7.49 17.60 25.89
CA ASP A 495 6.98 18.08 27.17
C ASP A 495 7.69 17.41 28.35
N LEU A 496 7.90 16.08 28.31
CA LEU A 496 8.68 15.34 29.31
C LEU A 496 10.14 15.80 29.36
N LEU A 497 10.80 15.91 28.20
CA LEU A 497 12.23 16.26 28.14
C LEU A 497 12.52 17.72 28.48
N ASN A 498 11.51 18.60 28.46
CA ASN A 498 11.64 19.98 28.94
C ASN A 498 11.55 20.10 30.47
N ARG A 499 11.08 19.06 31.17
CA ARG A 499 11.11 19.00 32.65
C ARG A 499 12.52 18.63 33.14
N PRO A 500 12.98 19.11 34.30
CA PRO A 500 14.29 18.72 34.84
C PRO A 500 14.31 17.26 35.32
N TYR A 501 15.47 16.61 35.25
CA TYR A 501 15.74 15.24 35.77
C TYR A 501 14.91 14.08 35.17
N THR A 502 14.06 14.33 34.18
CA THR A 502 13.28 13.27 33.52
C THR A 502 14.11 12.49 32.51
N LYS A 503 14.14 11.16 32.63
CA LYS A 503 14.63 10.23 31.61
C LYS A 503 13.45 9.67 30.81
N VAL A 504 13.55 9.69 29.48
CA VAL A 504 12.53 9.16 28.58
C VAL A 504 13.13 8.08 27.69
N ILE A 505 12.54 6.90 27.76
CA ILE A 505 12.79 5.77 26.87
C ILE A 505 11.66 5.76 25.84
N THR A 506 12.00 5.79 24.55
CA THR A 506 11.01 5.72 23.47
C THR A 506 11.05 4.36 22.80
N LEU A 507 9.88 3.78 22.56
CA LEU A 507 9.75 2.54 21.77
C LEU A 507 9.43 2.89 20.32
N VAL A 508 10.33 2.54 19.41
CA VAL A 508 10.26 2.94 18.00
C VAL A 508 10.48 1.76 17.08
N ARG A 509 9.65 1.64 16.04
CA ARG A 509 9.85 0.68 14.96
C ARG A 509 10.99 1.13 14.06
N ALA A 510 12.15 0.54 14.24
CA ALA A 510 13.37 0.80 13.48
C ALA A 510 14.27 -0.45 13.47
N LYS A 511 15.31 -0.45 12.62
CA LYS A 511 16.26 -1.58 12.48
C LYS A 511 17.30 -1.59 13.59
N SER A 512 17.57 -0.45 14.21
CA SER A 512 18.52 -0.29 15.31
C SER A 512 18.09 0.86 16.23
N THR A 513 18.70 0.96 17.40
CA THR A 513 18.48 2.09 18.34
C THR A 513 18.97 3.42 17.77
N ILE A 514 19.98 3.39 16.90
CA ILE A 514 20.48 4.56 16.16
C ILE A 514 19.44 5.02 15.14
N ASP A 515 18.89 4.10 14.35
CA ASP A 515 17.82 4.41 13.39
C ASP A 515 16.55 4.91 14.12
N ALA A 516 16.26 4.34 15.29
CA ALA A 516 15.16 4.78 16.13
C ALA A 516 15.36 6.23 16.59
N LEU A 517 16.55 6.57 17.08
CA LEU A 517 16.89 7.93 17.48
C LEU A 517 16.85 8.90 16.30
N GLN A 518 17.36 8.49 15.13
CA GLN A 518 17.29 9.29 13.92
C GLN A 518 15.84 9.58 13.54
N ARG A 519 14.95 8.58 13.58
CA ARG A 519 13.53 8.75 13.27
C ARG A 519 12.84 9.72 14.24
N ILE A 520 13.13 9.62 15.53
CA ILE A 520 12.65 10.57 16.54
C ILE A 520 13.16 11.98 16.24
N ARG A 521 14.46 12.12 15.97
CA ARG A 521 15.06 13.40 15.61
C ARG A 521 14.40 14.01 14.38
N GLU A 522 14.23 13.26 13.29
CA GLU A 522 13.59 13.73 12.07
C GLU A 522 12.14 14.18 12.32
N THR A 523 11.40 13.42 13.12
CA THR A 523 10.01 13.75 13.48
C THR A 523 9.94 15.02 14.33
N CYS A 524 10.76 15.12 15.37
CA CYS A 524 10.81 16.31 16.23
C CYS A 524 11.36 17.54 15.50
N LEU A 525 12.29 17.36 14.54
CA LEU A 525 12.77 18.45 13.68
C LEU A 525 11.66 18.96 12.77
N ALA A 526 10.90 18.07 12.12
CA ALA A 526 9.76 18.45 11.29
C ALA A 526 8.74 19.29 12.08
N TYR A 527 8.46 18.90 13.33
CA TYR A 527 7.56 19.65 14.20
C TYR A 527 8.19 20.86 14.90
N GLY A 528 9.48 21.13 14.71
CA GLY A 528 10.17 22.28 15.31
C GLY A 528 10.40 22.20 16.82
N ILE A 529 10.41 20.99 17.39
CA ILE A 529 10.48 20.76 18.85
C ILE A 529 11.77 20.05 19.28
N TRP A 530 12.67 19.70 18.37
CA TRP A 530 13.92 19.00 18.69
C TRP A 530 14.90 19.88 19.46
N SER A 531 15.53 19.32 20.52
CA SER A 531 16.68 19.92 21.20
C SER A 531 17.86 18.96 21.28
N LYS A 532 19.08 19.48 21.06
CA LYS A 532 20.32 18.70 21.23
C LYS A 532 20.59 18.32 22.69
N SER A 533 20.11 19.11 23.67
CA SER A 533 20.32 18.85 25.10
C SER A 533 19.68 17.54 25.59
N TRP A 534 18.77 16.97 24.81
CA TRP A 534 18.13 15.70 25.15
C TRP A 534 19.10 14.50 25.08
N LEU A 535 20.22 14.64 24.35
CA LEU A 535 21.22 13.58 24.17
C LEU A 535 22.14 13.41 25.39
N ASP A 536 22.06 14.28 26.39
CA ASP A 536 22.86 14.22 27.63
C ASP A 536 22.29 13.16 28.60
N SER A 537 22.14 11.92 28.12
CA SER A 537 21.60 10.74 28.83
C SER A 537 20.11 10.80 29.23
N ARG A 538 19.35 11.81 28.76
CA ARG A 538 17.93 11.96 29.07
C ARG A 538 16.99 11.27 28.10
N LEU A 539 17.34 11.18 26.82
CA LEU A 539 16.59 10.46 25.80
C LEU A 539 17.28 9.14 25.43
N GLU A 540 16.54 8.05 25.55
CA GLU A 540 16.94 6.72 25.10
C GLU A 540 15.92 6.19 24.09
N CYS A 541 16.36 5.46 23.07
CA CYS A 541 15.48 4.82 22.10
C CYS A 541 15.69 3.31 22.13
N VAL A 542 14.60 2.56 22.26
CA VAL A 542 14.58 1.09 22.12
C VAL A 542 13.78 0.71 20.89
N THR A 543 14.24 -0.34 20.21
CA THR A 543 13.53 -0.89 19.05
C THR A 543 12.36 -1.76 19.49
N GLY A 544 11.20 -1.57 18.88
CA GLY A 544 10.01 -2.38 19.14
C GLY A 544 8.96 -2.21 18.05
N ASP A 545 7.93 -3.04 18.08
CA ASP A 545 6.80 -3.02 17.16
C ASP A 545 5.54 -3.42 17.89
N LEU A 546 4.57 -2.50 17.92
CA LEU A 546 3.29 -2.68 18.62
C LEU A 546 2.52 -3.92 18.14
N SER A 547 2.70 -4.34 16.88
CA SER A 547 2.01 -5.50 16.32
C SER A 547 2.59 -6.85 16.77
N LYS A 548 3.76 -6.85 17.44
CA LYS A 548 4.44 -8.06 17.90
C LYS A 548 4.16 -8.32 19.39
N PRO A 549 4.18 -9.60 19.83
CA PRO A 549 4.13 -9.94 21.25
C PRO A 549 5.23 -9.22 22.06
N GLY A 550 4.93 -8.80 23.30
CA GLY A 550 5.88 -8.07 24.15
C GLY A 550 6.37 -6.75 23.53
N LEU A 551 5.52 -6.10 22.72
CA LEU A 551 5.87 -4.92 21.93
C LEU A 551 7.08 -5.11 20.99
N GLY A 552 7.42 -6.36 20.66
CA GLY A 552 8.58 -6.68 19.82
C GLY A 552 9.93 -6.32 20.44
N VAL A 553 9.98 -6.09 21.74
CA VAL A 553 11.20 -5.73 22.48
C VAL A 553 11.97 -7.02 22.82
N GLU A 554 13.29 -6.96 22.72
CA GLU A 554 14.16 -8.08 23.09
C GLU A 554 13.99 -8.44 24.58
N PRO A 555 14.01 -9.74 24.98
CA PRO A 555 13.80 -10.15 26.37
C PRO A 555 14.68 -9.45 27.41
N ALA A 556 15.97 -9.23 27.11
CA ALA A 556 16.88 -8.53 28.02
C ALA A 556 16.49 -7.06 28.20
N VAL A 557 16.09 -6.39 27.12
CA VAL A 557 15.58 -5.01 27.17
C VAL A 557 14.25 -4.98 27.92
N TRP A 558 13.36 -5.94 27.67
CA TRP A 558 12.07 -6.05 28.36
C TRP A 558 12.25 -6.18 29.88
N GLN A 559 13.15 -7.06 30.33
CA GLN A 559 13.48 -7.21 31.75
C GLN A 559 14.00 -5.89 32.35
N ARG A 560 14.92 -5.22 31.65
CA ARG A 560 15.39 -3.90 32.07
C ARG A 560 14.26 -2.87 32.17
N LEU A 561 13.32 -2.86 31.22
CA LEU A 561 12.16 -1.97 31.29
C LEU A 561 11.28 -2.29 32.51
N GLN A 562 11.08 -3.56 32.84
CA GLN A 562 10.37 -3.99 34.05
C GLN A 562 11.04 -3.47 35.33
N ASP A 563 12.36 -3.37 35.31
CA ASP A 563 13.17 -3.03 36.48
C ASP A 563 13.54 -1.55 36.57
N THR A 564 13.29 -0.73 35.55
CA THR A 564 13.73 0.69 35.51
C THR A 564 12.64 1.69 35.21
N VAL A 565 11.58 1.32 34.48
CA VAL A 565 10.50 2.24 34.11
C VAL A 565 9.58 2.47 35.30
N ASP A 566 9.23 3.73 35.54
CA ASP A 566 8.29 4.14 36.58
C ASP A 566 6.90 4.41 35.97
N VAL A 567 6.85 5.00 34.78
CA VAL A 567 5.59 5.35 34.09
C VAL A 567 5.62 4.88 32.65
N VAL A 568 4.56 4.19 32.23
CA VAL A 568 4.32 3.84 30.82
C VAL A 568 3.27 4.78 30.26
N ILE A 569 3.64 5.55 29.22
CA ILE A 569 2.71 6.33 28.42
C ILE A 569 2.46 5.59 27.09
N HIS A 570 1.30 4.93 27.00
CA HIS A 570 0.91 4.16 25.83
C HIS A 570 0.13 5.02 24.83
N ASN A 571 0.86 5.76 23.97
CA ASN A 571 0.30 6.56 22.87
C ASN A 571 0.28 5.82 21.52
N GLY A 572 1.10 4.77 21.36
CA GLY A 572 1.21 4.03 20.11
C GLY A 572 -0.09 3.37 19.68
N ALA A 573 -0.55 3.66 18.46
CA ALA A 573 -1.70 3.00 17.83
C ALA A 573 -1.59 3.04 16.30
N ARG A 574 -2.27 2.11 15.63
CA ARG A 574 -2.60 2.19 14.21
C ARG A 574 -3.95 2.88 14.07
N VAL A 575 -3.95 4.05 13.42
CA VAL A 575 -5.16 4.85 13.14
C VAL A 575 -5.48 4.72 11.66
N HIS A 576 -6.63 4.14 11.33
CA HIS A 576 -7.10 4.03 9.95
C HIS A 576 -8.61 3.89 9.90
N TRP A 577 -9.25 4.75 9.13
CA TRP A 577 -10.71 4.91 9.11
C TRP A 577 -11.46 3.74 8.43
N ILE A 578 -10.76 2.96 7.59
CA ILE A 578 -11.33 1.85 6.81
C ILE A 578 -10.99 0.48 7.41
N HIS A 579 -9.91 0.36 8.19
CA HIS A 579 -9.50 -0.95 8.67
C HIS A 579 -10.49 -1.50 9.70
N THR A 580 -10.68 -2.81 9.68
CA THR A 580 -11.57 -3.50 10.62
C THR A 580 -10.91 -3.65 12.00
N PHE A 581 -11.71 -3.98 13.01
CA PHE A 581 -11.20 -4.33 14.34
C PHE A 581 -10.10 -5.39 14.29
N SER A 582 -10.31 -6.48 13.54
CA SER A 582 -9.36 -7.60 13.48
C SER A 582 -8.01 -7.22 12.89
N GLU A 583 -7.98 -6.33 11.90
CA GLU A 583 -6.73 -5.86 11.27
C GLU A 583 -5.91 -4.94 12.19
N MET A 584 -6.58 -4.19 13.08
CA MET A 584 -5.94 -3.25 14.00
C MET A 584 -5.69 -3.82 15.40
N LYS A 585 -6.39 -4.90 15.78
CA LYS A 585 -6.28 -5.57 17.09
C LYS A 585 -4.83 -5.85 17.51
N PRO A 586 -3.90 -6.34 16.66
CA PRO A 586 -2.52 -6.57 17.08
C PRO A 586 -1.82 -5.29 17.55
N SER A 587 -1.97 -4.19 16.82
CA SER A 587 -1.23 -2.94 17.10
C SER A 587 -1.86 -2.07 18.18
N ASN A 588 -3.15 -2.26 18.47
CA ASN A 588 -3.90 -1.42 19.40
C ASN A 588 -4.23 -2.18 20.70
N VAL A 589 -4.87 -3.35 20.59
CA VAL A 589 -5.37 -4.10 21.76
C VAL A 589 -4.27 -4.96 22.38
N LEU A 590 -3.56 -5.77 21.58
CA LEU A 590 -2.51 -6.64 22.11
C LEU A 590 -1.30 -5.84 22.61
N ALA A 591 -1.00 -4.69 21.97
CA ALA A 591 -0.02 -3.74 22.47
C ALA A 591 -0.41 -3.17 23.85
N THR A 592 -1.69 -2.88 24.06
CA THR A 592 -2.21 -2.44 25.37
C THR A 592 -2.02 -3.53 26.43
N LEU A 593 -2.34 -4.79 26.11
CA LEU A 593 -2.09 -5.92 27.01
C LEU A 593 -0.61 -6.06 27.37
N ALA A 594 0.29 -5.85 26.41
CA ALA A 594 1.73 -5.89 26.67
C ALA A 594 2.15 -4.75 27.61
N CYS A 595 1.60 -3.55 27.46
CA CYS A 595 1.85 -2.44 28.39
C CYS A 595 1.31 -2.75 29.79
N ILE A 596 0.11 -3.31 29.91
CA ILE A 596 -0.44 -3.76 31.20
C ILE A 596 0.47 -4.83 31.82
N SER A 597 0.95 -5.79 31.03
CA SER A 597 1.88 -6.82 31.48
C SER A 597 3.19 -6.23 32.01
N LEU A 598 3.75 -5.23 31.33
CA LEU A 598 4.95 -4.50 31.78
C LEU A 598 4.73 -3.76 33.11
N CYS A 599 3.56 -3.14 33.29
CA CYS A 599 3.19 -2.50 34.55
C CYS A 599 2.87 -3.52 35.66
N SER A 600 2.51 -4.74 35.31
CA SER A 600 2.17 -5.82 36.26
C SER A 600 3.38 -6.65 36.71
N THR A 601 4.59 -6.31 36.24
CA THR A 601 5.82 -7.09 36.45
C THR A 601 6.99 -6.20 36.84
N GLY A 602 7.94 -6.74 37.61
CA GLY A 602 9.06 -5.97 38.16
C GLY A 602 8.59 -4.97 39.22
N ARG A 603 9.10 -3.73 39.15
CA ARG A 603 8.63 -2.65 40.05
C ARG A 603 7.21 -2.18 39.68
N PRO A 604 6.38 -1.74 40.65
CA PRO A 604 5.09 -1.10 40.36
C PRO A 604 5.26 0.14 39.47
N LYS A 605 4.34 0.33 38.51
CA LYS A 605 4.38 1.43 37.53
C LYS A 605 3.00 2.07 37.38
N HIS A 606 2.96 3.34 36.99
CA HIS A 606 1.74 3.93 36.46
C HIS A 606 1.58 3.61 34.96
N LEU A 607 0.33 3.44 34.50
CA LEU A 607 -0.01 3.35 33.07
C LEU A 607 -0.91 4.52 32.65
N THR A 608 -0.43 5.36 31.75
CA THR A 608 -1.25 6.36 31.06
C THR A 608 -1.51 5.90 29.63
N PHE A 609 -2.76 5.61 29.30
CA PHE A 609 -3.18 5.20 27.97
C PHE A 609 -3.86 6.35 27.23
N ILE A 610 -3.43 6.58 25.98
CA ILE A 610 -4.09 7.57 25.12
C ILE A 610 -5.17 6.85 24.34
N SER A 611 -6.41 7.15 24.67
CA SER A 611 -7.61 6.70 23.98
C SER A 611 -8.06 7.73 22.93
N SER A 612 -9.36 7.87 22.70
CA SER A 612 -9.97 8.86 21.81
C SER A 612 -11.41 9.10 22.25
N THR A 613 -11.95 10.30 22.05
CA THR A 613 -13.40 10.53 22.21
C THR A 613 -14.25 9.67 21.26
N ALA A 614 -13.65 9.05 20.24
CA ALA A 614 -14.33 8.11 19.34
C ALA A 614 -14.92 6.89 20.06
N VAL A 615 -14.48 6.56 21.28
CA VAL A 615 -15.14 5.52 22.11
C VAL A 615 -16.52 5.94 22.59
N LEU A 616 -16.89 7.21 22.43
CA LEU A 616 -18.19 7.79 22.80
C LEU A 616 -19.07 8.02 21.56
N ASP A 617 -18.66 7.51 20.39
CA ASP A 617 -19.39 7.68 19.14
C ASP A 617 -20.58 6.72 19.02
N THR A 618 -21.46 6.75 20.03
CA THR A 618 -22.71 6.01 20.03
C THR A 618 -23.89 6.91 20.41
N PRO A 619 -25.13 6.58 19.99
CA PRO A 619 -26.31 7.36 20.33
C PRO A 619 -26.55 7.52 21.85
N ALA A 620 -26.04 6.58 22.66
CA ALA A 620 -26.17 6.60 24.11
C ALA A 620 -25.52 7.83 24.76
N HIS A 621 -24.52 8.43 24.11
CA HIS A 621 -23.73 9.53 24.65
C HIS A 621 -24.08 10.91 24.04
N LEU A 622 -25.15 11.01 23.27
CA LEU A 622 -25.53 12.27 22.58
C LEU A 622 -26.31 13.25 23.46
N ASN A 623 -27.15 12.76 24.37
CA ASN A 623 -28.20 13.57 25.00
C ASN A 623 -27.83 14.18 26.36
N SER A 624 -26.63 13.91 26.88
CA SER A 624 -26.20 14.38 28.19
C SER A 624 -24.69 14.59 28.23
N THR A 625 -24.22 15.48 29.10
CA THR A 625 -22.78 15.62 29.38
C THR A 625 -22.19 14.27 29.80
N VAL A 626 -21.19 13.80 29.07
CA VAL A 626 -20.48 12.57 29.39
C VAL A 626 -19.47 12.86 30.50
N LEU A 627 -19.64 12.19 31.63
CA LEU A 627 -18.77 12.33 32.79
C LEU A 627 -17.49 11.50 32.62
N GLU A 628 -16.39 11.95 33.22
CA GLU A 628 -15.16 11.13 33.31
C GLU A 628 -15.35 9.85 34.15
N SER A 629 -16.40 9.77 34.96
CA SER A 629 -16.80 8.57 35.68
C SER A 629 -17.58 7.56 34.84
N ASP A 630 -17.93 7.89 33.59
CA ASP A 630 -18.68 7.01 32.68
C ASP A 630 -17.95 5.67 32.46
N ASP A 631 -18.71 4.58 32.47
CA ASP A 631 -18.20 3.20 32.42
C ASP A 631 -18.11 2.62 31.00
N LEU A 632 -18.47 3.40 29.97
CA LEU A 632 -18.59 3.02 28.57
C LEU A 632 -19.60 1.90 28.27
N SER A 633 -20.55 1.63 29.16
CA SER A 633 -21.60 0.63 28.90
C SER A 633 -22.40 0.92 27.63
N GLY A 634 -22.62 2.20 27.31
CA GLY A 634 -23.26 2.66 26.08
C GLY A 634 -22.44 2.43 24.79
N SER A 635 -21.20 1.97 24.90
CA SER A 635 -20.28 1.69 23.78
C SER A 635 -19.93 0.21 23.64
N ARG A 636 -20.57 -0.67 24.42
CA ARG A 636 -20.46 -2.13 24.29
C ARG A 636 -20.82 -2.64 22.90
N LYS A 637 -21.74 -1.93 22.22
CA LYS A 637 -22.18 -2.17 20.85
C LYS A 637 -22.35 -0.84 20.13
N GLY A 638 -22.40 -0.89 18.80
CA GLY A 638 -22.78 0.26 17.97
C GLY A 638 -21.66 1.24 17.61
N LEU A 639 -20.39 0.94 17.97
CA LEU A 639 -19.25 1.70 17.43
C LEU A 639 -19.03 1.32 15.96
N SER A 640 -19.12 2.30 15.06
CA SER A 640 -19.12 2.10 13.61
C SER A 640 -17.73 1.86 13.00
N THR A 641 -16.64 2.22 13.69
CA THR A 641 -15.28 2.10 13.16
C THR A 641 -14.43 1.09 13.93
N GLY A 642 -13.60 0.32 13.20
CA GLY A 642 -12.65 -0.60 13.83
C GLY A 642 -11.69 0.11 14.78
N TYR A 643 -11.35 1.37 14.51
CA TYR A 643 -10.47 2.16 15.38
C TYR A 643 -11.13 2.42 16.74
N ALA A 644 -12.36 2.93 16.75
CA ALA A 644 -13.12 3.16 17.98
C ALA A 644 -13.31 1.86 18.77
N GLN A 645 -13.66 0.76 18.09
CA GLN A 645 -13.79 -0.57 18.71
C GLN A 645 -12.49 -1.00 19.40
N THR A 646 -11.31 -0.85 18.76
CA THR A 646 -10.04 -1.20 19.41
C THR A 646 -9.70 -0.32 20.62
N LYS A 647 -10.06 0.97 20.60
CA LYS A 647 -9.85 1.88 21.74
C LYS A 647 -10.77 1.53 22.91
N TYR A 648 -12.04 1.22 22.63
CA TYR A 648 -12.99 0.73 23.63
C TYR A 648 -12.47 -0.54 24.32
N VAL A 649 -12.03 -1.54 23.55
CA VAL A 649 -11.50 -2.79 24.12
C VAL A 649 -10.24 -2.53 24.96
N SER A 650 -9.36 -1.64 24.52
CA SER A 650 -8.15 -1.27 25.26
C SER A 650 -8.49 -0.58 26.58
N GLU A 651 -9.47 0.34 26.59
CA GLU A 651 -9.96 0.96 27.83
C GLU A 651 -10.59 -0.06 28.79
N HIS A 652 -11.40 -0.97 28.26
CA HIS A 652 -11.99 -2.05 29.06
C HIS A 652 -10.91 -2.88 29.77
N LEU A 653 -9.89 -3.31 29.04
CA LEU A 653 -8.77 -4.08 29.60
C LEU A 653 -7.99 -3.30 30.68
N ILE A 654 -7.79 -2.00 30.48
CA ILE A 654 -7.08 -1.15 31.45
C ILE A 654 -7.92 -0.94 32.71
N ARG A 655 -9.23 -0.73 32.58
CA ARG A 655 -10.15 -0.61 33.72
C ARG A 655 -10.22 -1.91 34.51
N GLU A 656 -10.27 -3.04 33.82
CA GLU A 656 -10.19 -4.37 34.42
C GLU A 656 -8.86 -4.57 35.16
N ALA A 657 -7.74 -4.17 34.57
CA ALA A 657 -6.45 -4.17 35.27
C ALA A 657 -6.44 -3.20 36.47
N GLY A 658 -7.13 -2.06 36.37
CA GLY A 658 -7.32 -1.09 37.44
C GLY A 658 -8.02 -1.68 38.66
N LYS A 659 -9.10 -2.45 38.45
CA LYS A 659 -9.79 -3.22 39.50
C LYS A 659 -8.87 -4.24 40.19
N ARG A 660 -7.81 -4.67 39.52
CA ARG A 660 -6.81 -5.62 40.02
C ARG A 660 -5.61 -4.93 40.68
N GLY A 661 -5.58 -3.60 40.76
CA GLY A 661 -4.54 -2.82 41.45
C GLY A 661 -3.64 -1.99 40.53
N LEU A 662 -3.81 -2.05 39.20
CA LEU A 662 -3.08 -1.14 38.31
C LEU A 662 -3.49 0.32 38.59
N ARG A 663 -2.51 1.21 38.70
CA ARG A 663 -2.75 2.65 38.90
C ARG A 663 -2.43 3.43 37.63
N GLY A 664 -3.25 4.42 37.28
CA GLY A 664 -2.98 5.21 36.08
C GLY A 664 -4.15 6.02 35.55
N SER A 665 -4.07 6.36 34.27
CA SER A 665 -4.99 7.28 33.61
C SER A 665 -5.34 6.82 32.19
N ILE A 666 -6.59 7.02 31.78
CA ILE A 666 -7.04 6.92 30.39
C ILE A 666 -7.31 8.34 29.91
N VAL A 667 -6.57 8.82 28.92
CA VAL A 667 -6.72 10.16 28.37
C VAL A 667 -7.50 10.08 27.06
N ARG A 668 -8.66 10.75 26.97
CA ARG A 668 -9.53 10.77 25.78
C ARG A 668 -9.45 12.13 25.10
N PRO A 669 -8.53 12.34 24.14
CA PRO A 669 -8.51 13.58 23.39
C PRO A 669 -9.60 13.66 22.33
N GLY A 670 -10.10 14.88 22.12
CA GLY A 670 -10.82 15.26 20.90
C GLY A 670 -9.91 15.30 19.67
N TYR A 671 -10.33 16.04 18.65
CA TYR A 671 -9.55 16.23 17.42
C TYR A 671 -8.29 17.05 17.70
N ILE A 672 -7.13 16.39 17.61
CA ILE A 672 -5.83 17.00 17.90
C ILE A 672 -5.40 17.86 16.70
N THR A 673 -5.29 19.16 16.93
CA THR A 673 -4.87 20.14 15.92
C THR A 673 -3.39 20.49 16.03
N GLY A 674 -2.89 21.30 15.08
CA GLY A 674 -1.51 21.77 15.03
C GLY A 674 -1.03 22.49 16.30
N ASN A 675 0.25 22.84 16.33
CA ASN A 675 0.76 23.75 17.36
C ASN A 675 0.11 25.15 17.16
N PRO A 676 -0.53 25.73 18.19
CA PRO A 676 -1.32 26.96 18.01
C PRO A 676 -0.46 28.19 17.72
N SER A 677 0.85 28.16 18.02
CA SER A 677 1.77 29.28 17.78
C SER A 677 2.45 29.21 16.41
N THR A 678 2.81 28.01 15.95
CA THR A 678 3.54 27.83 14.68
C THR A 678 2.65 27.33 13.54
N GLY A 679 1.48 26.80 13.86
CA GLY A 679 0.54 26.18 12.93
C GLY A 679 0.96 24.80 12.43
N ILE A 680 2.16 24.35 12.82
CA ILE A 680 2.74 23.10 12.35
C ILE A 680 1.93 21.90 12.85
N GLY A 681 1.53 21.02 11.93
CA GLY A 681 0.78 19.81 12.19
C GLY A 681 0.70 18.89 10.96
N PRO A 682 0.07 17.72 11.07
CA PRO A 682 -0.16 16.83 9.93
C PRO A 682 -1.15 17.46 8.94
N THR A 683 -0.86 17.38 7.64
CA THR A 683 -1.72 17.92 6.56
C THR A 683 -2.75 16.92 6.04
N ASP A 684 -2.63 15.65 6.41
CA ASP A 684 -3.53 14.55 6.01
C ASP A 684 -4.58 14.26 7.10
N ASP A 685 -5.45 15.25 7.36
CA ASP A 685 -6.51 15.19 8.37
C ASP A 685 -7.87 15.63 7.79
N PHE A 686 -8.96 15.07 8.31
CA PHE A 686 -10.32 15.38 7.86
C PHE A 686 -10.65 16.87 7.94
N LEU A 687 -10.33 17.54 9.05
CA LEU A 687 -10.69 18.95 9.26
C LEU A 687 -9.95 19.88 8.30
N LEU A 688 -8.67 19.57 8.04
CA LEU A 688 -7.87 20.30 7.06
C LEU A 688 -8.32 20.02 5.62
N ARG A 689 -8.75 18.79 5.33
CA ARG A 689 -9.37 18.43 4.04
C ARG A 689 -10.73 19.10 3.85
N MET A 690 -11.51 19.35 4.92
CA MET A 690 -12.72 20.17 4.86
C MET A 690 -12.40 21.62 4.49
N LEU A 691 -11.38 22.23 5.10
CA LEU A 691 -10.92 23.58 4.74
C LEU A 691 -10.48 23.63 3.26
N LYS A 692 -9.63 22.71 2.82
CA LYS A 692 -9.17 22.64 1.42
C LYS A 692 -10.33 22.38 0.45
N GLY A 693 -11.23 21.45 0.78
CA GLY A 693 -12.41 21.13 -0.02
C GLY A 693 -13.35 22.33 -0.15
N SER A 694 -13.55 23.10 0.92
CA SER A 694 -14.34 24.34 0.86
C SER A 694 -13.71 25.40 -0.05
N ILE A 695 -12.38 25.49 -0.10
CA ILE A 695 -11.66 26.33 -1.07
C ILE A 695 -11.89 25.83 -2.50
N GLN A 696 -11.75 24.51 -2.74
CA GLN A 696 -11.94 23.89 -4.06
C GLN A 696 -13.37 24.03 -4.60
N LEU A 697 -14.39 24.02 -3.71
CA LEU A 697 -15.80 24.18 -4.07
C LEU A 697 -16.30 25.62 -4.06
N HIS A 698 -15.44 26.58 -3.72
CA HIS A 698 -15.80 27.98 -3.51
C HIS A 698 -17.05 28.15 -2.62
N SER A 699 -17.21 27.29 -1.62
CA SER A 699 -18.31 27.29 -0.66
C SER A 699 -18.07 26.32 0.49
N ARG A 700 -18.73 26.56 1.62
CA ARG A 700 -18.68 25.71 2.82
C ARG A 700 -20.09 25.33 3.29
N PRO A 701 -20.29 24.13 3.86
CA PRO A 701 -21.59 23.71 4.36
C PRO A 701 -21.94 24.44 5.65
N ASP A 702 -23.23 24.76 5.82
CA ASP A 702 -23.81 25.11 7.11
C ASP A 702 -24.00 23.84 7.93
N LEU A 703 -23.30 23.77 9.07
CA LEU A 703 -23.37 22.67 10.03
C LEU A 703 -23.90 23.14 11.38
N SER A 704 -24.67 24.23 11.42
CA SER A 704 -25.28 24.73 12.66
C SER A 704 -26.25 23.69 13.26
N PRO A 705 -26.33 23.57 14.60
CA PRO A 705 -25.57 24.29 15.63
C PRO A 705 -24.30 23.54 16.09
N ASN A 706 -23.76 22.62 15.29
CA ASN A 706 -22.72 21.71 15.73
C ASN A 706 -21.41 22.43 16.08
N THR A 707 -20.76 21.94 17.12
CA THR A 707 -19.43 22.36 17.55
C THR A 707 -18.39 21.28 17.24
N ILE A 708 -17.12 21.65 17.30
CA ILE A 708 -15.98 20.75 17.13
C ILE A 708 -15.19 20.68 18.43
N ASN A 709 -14.95 19.48 18.93
CA ASN A 709 -14.02 19.23 20.03
C ASN A 709 -12.56 19.27 19.52
N LEU A 710 -12.06 20.47 19.21
CA LEU A 710 -10.68 20.71 18.77
C LEU A 710 -9.76 20.96 19.95
N VAL A 711 -8.64 20.25 20.02
CA VAL A 711 -7.65 20.43 21.09
C VAL A 711 -6.26 20.67 20.50
N PRO A 712 -5.52 21.72 20.91
CA PRO A 712 -4.16 21.93 20.45
C PRO A 712 -3.24 20.78 20.91
N VAL A 713 -2.33 20.33 20.03
CA VAL A 713 -1.42 19.22 20.37
C VAL A 713 -0.54 19.52 21.60
N SER A 714 -0.14 20.78 21.79
CA SER A 714 0.66 21.22 22.95
C SER A 714 -0.12 21.05 24.26
N HIS A 715 -1.39 21.44 24.27
CA HIS A 715 -2.27 21.30 25.43
C HIS A 715 -2.60 19.84 25.73
N CYS A 716 -2.89 19.05 24.68
CA CYS A 716 -3.12 17.61 24.81
C CYS A 716 -1.89 16.90 25.39
N ALA A 717 -0.68 17.19 24.89
CA ALA A 717 0.55 16.65 25.43
C ALA A 717 0.77 17.01 26.90
N ARG A 718 0.51 18.27 27.29
CA ARG A 718 0.59 18.71 28.69
C ARG A 718 -0.33 17.91 29.61
N ILE A 719 -1.59 17.72 29.21
CA ILE A 719 -2.55 16.92 30.00
C ILE A 719 -2.09 15.46 30.11
N VAL A 720 -1.62 14.86 29.01
CA VAL A 720 -1.13 13.48 29.04
C VAL A 720 0.00 13.32 30.06
N VAL A 721 0.95 14.26 30.08
CA VAL A 721 2.07 14.17 31.03
C VAL A 721 1.58 14.44 32.47
N ALA A 722 0.76 15.46 32.69
CA ALA A 722 0.18 15.76 33.99
C ALA A 722 -0.62 14.56 34.55
N ALA A 723 -1.46 13.93 33.74
CA ALA A 723 -2.23 12.73 34.10
C ALA A 723 -1.35 11.50 34.36
N SER A 724 -0.13 11.46 33.83
CA SER A 724 0.83 10.38 34.08
C SER A 724 1.59 10.54 35.40
N LEU A 725 1.82 11.78 35.80
CA LEU A 725 2.43 12.17 37.08
C LEU A 725 1.41 12.12 38.23
N HIS A 726 0.21 12.60 37.96
CA HIS A 726 -0.87 12.78 38.93
C HIS A 726 -2.13 12.06 38.46
N PRO A 727 -2.21 10.71 38.51
CA PRO A 727 -3.45 10.01 38.18
C PRO A 727 -4.65 10.56 38.96
N PRO A 728 -5.82 10.76 38.31
CA PRO A 728 -6.91 11.56 38.89
C PRO A 728 -7.67 10.85 40.02
N ILE A 729 -7.48 9.54 40.19
CA ILE A 729 -8.06 8.76 41.28
C ILE A 729 -6.97 8.06 42.09
N SER A 730 -7.24 7.84 43.38
CA SER A 730 -6.28 7.24 44.31
C SER A 730 -6.06 5.74 44.07
N GLU A 731 -7.10 5.02 43.67
CA GLU A 731 -7.08 3.58 43.42
C GLU A 731 -7.64 3.28 42.03
N GLY A 732 -6.94 2.43 41.27
CA GLY A 732 -7.33 2.06 39.92
C GLY A 732 -6.89 3.05 38.84
N VAL A 733 -7.63 3.05 37.73
CA VAL A 733 -7.33 3.88 36.55
C VAL A 733 -8.50 4.82 36.27
N GLY A 734 -8.25 6.13 36.34
CA GLY A 734 -9.26 7.17 36.10
C GLY A 734 -9.24 7.71 34.67
N VAL A 735 -10.33 8.33 34.23
CA VAL A 735 -10.40 8.94 32.90
C VAL A 735 -10.12 10.43 32.97
N VAL A 736 -9.45 10.94 31.96
CA VAL A 736 -9.18 12.35 31.73
C VAL A 736 -9.65 12.72 30.32
N GLN A 737 -10.72 13.51 30.20
CA GLN A 737 -11.25 13.97 28.92
C GLN A 737 -10.54 15.26 28.50
N VAL A 738 -10.05 15.33 27.26
CA VAL A 738 -9.41 16.56 26.75
C VAL A 738 -10.36 17.21 25.76
N THR A 739 -10.93 18.34 26.17
CA THR A 739 -11.90 19.13 25.40
C THR A 739 -11.61 20.64 25.58
N PRO A 740 -11.90 21.49 24.58
CA PRO A 740 -11.77 22.93 24.73
C PRO A 740 -12.99 23.55 25.42
N HIS A 741 -12.80 24.72 26.04
CA HIS A 741 -13.88 25.53 26.60
C HIS A 741 -13.79 26.99 26.11
N PRO A 742 -14.74 27.48 25.29
CA PRO A 742 -15.82 26.74 24.63
C PRO A 742 -15.33 25.91 23.43
N GLN A 743 -16.15 24.96 22.97
CA GLN A 743 -15.93 24.29 21.69
C GLN A 743 -16.21 25.25 20.52
N LEU A 744 -15.39 25.18 19.47
CA LEU A 744 -15.50 26.05 18.30
C LEU A 744 -16.67 25.58 17.41
N PRO A 745 -17.64 26.42 17.06
CA PRO A 745 -18.68 26.08 16.09
C PRO A 745 -18.08 25.72 14.72
N TRP A 746 -18.67 24.73 14.03
CA TRP A 746 -18.24 24.36 12.68
C TRP A 746 -18.24 25.53 11.70
N ASN A 747 -19.26 26.38 11.82
CA ASN A 747 -19.40 27.54 10.95
C ASN A 747 -18.36 28.64 11.22
N ASP A 748 -17.82 28.71 12.43
CA ASP A 748 -16.71 29.62 12.75
C ASP A 748 -15.38 29.05 12.27
N PHE A 749 -15.18 27.73 12.44
CA PHE A 749 -14.02 27.01 11.93
C PHE A 749 -13.87 27.18 10.42
N LEU A 750 -14.90 26.82 9.65
CA LEU A 750 -14.88 26.96 8.18
C LEU A 750 -14.97 28.43 7.74
N GLY A 751 -15.65 29.29 8.51
CA GLY A 751 -15.74 30.73 8.26
C GLY A 751 -14.42 31.48 8.43
N THR A 752 -13.43 30.84 9.05
CA THR A 752 -12.06 31.37 9.11
C THR A 752 -11.47 31.58 7.70
N LEU A 753 -11.89 30.77 6.71
CA LEU A 753 -11.47 30.93 5.32
C LEU A 753 -11.76 32.34 4.78
N GLU A 754 -12.99 32.83 4.96
CA GLU A 754 -13.41 34.16 4.49
C GLU A 754 -12.72 35.28 5.27
N THR A 755 -12.46 35.06 6.56
CA THR A 755 -11.72 36.00 7.41
C THR A 755 -10.32 36.30 6.85
N TYR A 756 -9.67 35.31 6.25
CA TYR A 756 -8.33 35.40 5.66
C TYR A 756 -8.29 35.47 4.13
N GLY A 757 -9.42 35.82 3.48
CA GLY A 757 -9.46 36.16 2.06
C GLY A 757 -9.67 34.99 1.09
N TYR A 758 -10.01 33.80 1.59
CA TYR A 758 -10.48 32.71 0.73
C TYR A 758 -11.95 32.87 0.38
N GLN A 759 -12.32 32.60 -0.87
CA GLN A 759 -13.72 32.62 -1.31
C GLN A 759 -14.41 31.30 -0.95
N ALA A 760 -15.09 31.27 0.20
CA ALA A 760 -15.84 30.10 0.67
C ALA A 760 -17.10 30.51 1.45
N PRO A 761 -18.10 31.14 0.81
CA PRO A 761 -19.36 31.52 1.46
C PRO A 761 -20.10 30.30 2.00
N ILE A 762 -20.78 30.49 3.13
CA ILE A 762 -21.66 29.48 3.73
C ILE A 762 -22.89 29.23 2.86
N VAL A 763 -23.26 27.96 2.67
CA VAL A 763 -24.47 27.53 1.98
C VAL A 763 -25.12 26.36 2.75
N PRO A 764 -26.44 26.11 2.59
CA PRO A 764 -27.09 24.94 3.20
C PRO A 764 -26.35 23.63 2.88
N TYR A 765 -26.26 22.69 3.83
CA TYR A 765 -25.55 21.42 3.65
C TYR A 765 -25.94 20.70 2.37
N GLU A 766 -27.24 20.56 2.07
CA GLU A 766 -27.72 19.92 0.84
C GLU A 766 -27.21 20.62 -0.44
N HIS A 767 -27.10 21.94 -0.43
CA HIS A 767 -26.54 22.69 -1.55
C HIS A 767 -25.02 22.49 -1.67
N TRP A 768 -24.31 22.46 -0.55
CA TRP A 768 -22.87 22.18 -0.53
C TRP A 768 -22.57 20.75 -0.99
N LYS A 769 -23.32 19.78 -0.47
CA LYS A 769 -23.29 18.38 -0.88
C LYS A 769 -23.51 18.28 -2.37
N ALA A 770 -24.58 18.87 -2.91
CA ALA A 770 -24.83 18.87 -4.35
C ALA A 770 -23.64 19.41 -5.18
N LYS A 771 -22.97 20.49 -4.73
CA LYS A 771 -21.75 21.01 -5.37
C LYS A 771 -20.58 20.04 -5.30
N LEU A 772 -20.37 19.38 -4.16
CA LEU A 772 -19.32 18.37 -4.02
C LEU A 772 -19.58 17.18 -4.93
N GLU A 773 -20.82 16.70 -4.96
CA GLU A 773 -21.25 15.63 -5.85
C GLU A 773 -21.08 16.03 -7.32
N GLU A 774 -21.38 17.28 -7.68
CA GLU A 774 -21.18 17.84 -9.03
C GLU A 774 -19.69 17.96 -9.39
N TYR A 775 -18.85 18.40 -8.46
CA TYR A 775 -17.40 18.48 -8.66
C TYR A 775 -16.80 17.12 -8.94
N VAL A 776 -17.20 16.10 -8.15
CA VAL A 776 -16.83 14.71 -8.38
C VAL A 776 -17.51 14.18 -9.65
N ALA A 777 -18.71 14.65 -9.99
CA ALA A 777 -19.45 14.32 -11.21
C ALA A 777 -18.70 14.68 -12.49
N ASN A 778 -18.17 15.89 -12.53
CA ASN A 778 -17.71 16.55 -13.74
C ASN A 778 -16.27 17.07 -13.59
N PRO A 779 -15.24 16.19 -13.57
CA PRO A 779 -13.86 16.62 -13.40
C PRO A 779 -13.38 17.58 -14.52
N SER A 780 -14.01 17.55 -15.70
CA SER A 780 -13.67 18.35 -16.88
C SER A 780 -14.12 19.82 -16.86
N THR A 781 -14.96 20.26 -15.91
CA THR A 781 -15.46 21.65 -15.85
C THR A 781 -14.71 22.54 -14.85
N SER A 782 -13.75 22.00 -14.10
CA SER A 782 -13.02 22.75 -13.05
C SER A 782 -11.91 23.69 -13.59
N SER A 783 -11.69 23.76 -14.91
CA SER A 783 -10.72 24.66 -15.52
C SER A 783 -11.27 26.08 -15.70
N THR A 784 -11.39 26.84 -14.61
CA THR A 784 -11.39 28.32 -14.68
C THR A 784 -10.77 28.90 -13.41
N THR A 785 -9.52 28.54 -13.14
CA THR A 785 -8.63 29.39 -12.34
C THR A 785 -7.62 30.03 -13.28
N THR A 786 -7.96 31.24 -13.77
CA THR A 786 -7.00 32.14 -14.38
C THR A 786 -6.08 32.69 -13.28
N GLN A 787 -4.84 32.23 -13.23
CA GLN A 787 -3.74 32.99 -12.64
C GLN A 787 -2.74 33.36 -13.75
N PRO A 788 -2.31 34.62 -13.82
CA PRO A 788 -1.25 35.04 -14.74
C PRO A 788 0.12 34.58 -14.22
N ASP A 789 0.95 34.04 -15.10
CA ASP A 789 2.33 33.68 -14.82
C ASP A 789 3.13 34.88 -14.26
N PRO A 790 4.08 34.66 -13.33
CA PRO A 790 5.05 35.68 -12.97
C PRO A 790 5.95 35.94 -14.18
N VAL A 791 5.92 37.17 -14.69
CA VAL A 791 6.86 37.65 -15.72
C VAL A 791 8.24 37.73 -15.09
N ASP A 792 9.09 36.74 -15.38
CA ASP A 792 10.54 36.87 -15.21
C ASP A 792 11.18 36.91 -16.61
N GLY A 793 11.68 38.08 -16.97
CA GLY A 793 12.29 38.32 -18.27
C GLY A 793 13.72 37.79 -18.30
N SER A 794 13.96 36.67 -18.99
CA SER A 794 15.12 36.50 -19.86
C SER A 794 15.10 35.17 -20.61
N THR A 795 15.55 35.25 -21.88
CA THR A 795 15.85 34.19 -22.84
C THR A 795 14.69 33.63 -23.66
N ALA A 796 14.69 34.06 -24.92
CA ALA A 796 13.89 33.56 -26.01
C ALA A 796 14.41 32.18 -26.47
N ASN A 797 13.50 31.20 -26.58
CA ASN A 797 13.45 30.24 -27.70
C ASN A 797 12.10 29.51 -27.64
N GLY A 798 11.29 29.68 -28.67
CA GLY A 798 9.93 29.15 -28.75
C GLY A 798 9.89 27.65 -29.02
N VAL A 799 9.07 26.94 -28.23
CA VAL A 799 8.37 25.72 -28.62
C VAL A 799 6.98 25.80 -27.99
N ASN A 800 5.95 25.96 -28.82
CA ASN A 800 4.55 25.90 -28.39
C ASN A 800 4.21 24.46 -28.00
N GLY A 801 4.18 24.16 -26.70
CA GLY A 801 3.57 22.96 -26.13
C GLY A 801 2.48 23.35 -25.16
N ALA A 802 1.21 23.23 -25.57
CA ALA A 802 0.08 23.37 -24.67
C ALA A 802 0.10 22.19 -23.69
N HIS A 803 0.63 22.39 -22.48
CA HIS A 803 0.46 21.46 -21.38
C HIS A 803 -1.00 21.54 -20.90
N LYS A 804 -1.79 20.48 -21.16
CA LYS A 804 -3.04 20.23 -20.43
C LYS A 804 -2.68 20.05 -18.95
N VAL A 805 -3.03 21.02 -18.10
CA VAL A 805 -2.99 20.86 -16.65
C VAL A 805 -4.11 19.88 -16.29
N GLU A 806 -3.75 18.69 -15.83
CA GLU A 806 -4.72 17.73 -15.27
C GLU A 806 -5.33 18.34 -13.99
N SER A 807 -6.65 18.22 -13.82
CA SER A 807 -7.38 18.73 -12.66
C SER A 807 -6.93 18.01 -11.37
N GLU A 808 -6.54 18.76 -10.34
CA GLU A 808 -6.25 18.20 -9.01
C GLU A 808 -7.51 17.50 -8.44
N PRO A 809 -7.41 16.26 -7.93
CA PRO A 809 -8.55 15.57 -7.33
C PRO A 809 -9.04 16.30 -6.07
N HIS A 810 -10.35 16.22 -5.81
CA HIS A 810 -10.96 16.87 -4.65
C HIS A 810 -10.41 16.32 -3.33
N ALA A 811 -10.10 17.20 -2.37
CA ALA A 811 -9.47 16.85 -1.10
C ALA A 811 -10.32 15.91 -0.23
N LEU A 812 -11.65 15.93 -0.41
CA LEU A 812 -12.58 15.06 0.31
C LEU A 812 -12.89 13.73 -0.39
N LEU A 813 -12.30 13.45 -1.55
CA LEU A 813 -12.59 12.20 -2.28
C LEU A 813 -12.40 10.92 -1.43
N PRO A 814 -11.35 10.77 -0.60
CA PRO A 814 -11.19 9.60 0.26
C PRO A 814 -12.26 9.45 1.36
N LEU A 815 -13.02 10.51 1.64
CA LEU A 815 -14.05 10.58 2.68
C LEU A 815 -15.44 10.85 2.08
N PHE A 816 -15.56 10.75 0.76
CA PHE A 816 -16.70 11.26 0.01
C PHE A 816 -18.03 10.63 0.46
N ASP A 817 -18.07 9.32 0.62
CA ASP A 817 -19.28 8.62 1.08
C ASP A 817 -19.74 9.05 2.46
N TRP A 818 -18.79 9.40 3.35
CA TRP A 818 -19.10 9.84 4.71
C TRP A 818 -19.57 11.29 4.73
N VAL A 819 -18.87 12.19 4.01
CA VAL A 819 -19.24 13.62 3.97
C VAL A 819 -20.48 13.94 3.13
N THR A 820 -20.95 12.99 2.32
CA THR A 820 -22.20 13.13 1.54
C THR A 820 -23.37 12.32 2.09
N ASP A 821 -23.20 11.56 3.17
CA ASP A 821 -24.32 10.85 3.80
C ASP A 821 -25.19 11.84 4.59
N ASP A 822 -24.95 11.95 5.89
CA ASP A 822 -25.58 12.91 6.79
C ASP A 822 -24.51 13.56 7.67
N LEU A 823 -23.67 14.38 7.04
CA LEU A 823 -22.59 15.07 7.75
C LEU A 823 -23.10 15.91 8.94
N PRO A 824 -24.24 16.62 8.88
CA PRO A 824 -24.81 17.29 10.05
C PRO A 824 -25.08 16.35 11.23
N SER A 825 -25.72 15.20 11.02
CA SER A 825 -25.98 14.27 12.14
C SER A 825 -24.70 13.59 12.65
N GLU A 826 -23.73 13.32 11.77
CA GLU A 826 -22.48 12.62 12.11
C GLU A 826 -21.44 13.54 12.78
N THR A 827 -21.55 14.87 12.63
CA THR A 827 -20.58 15.85 13.17
C THR A 827 -20.97 16.45 14.52
N VAL A 828 -22.01 15.92 15.17
CA VAL A 828 -22.44 16.36 16.50
C VAL A 828 -21.36 16.04 17.55
N SER A 829 -20.71 17.07 18.07
CA SER A 829 -19.77 16.92 19.18
C SER A 829 -20.50 16.67 20.49
N ARG A 830 -19.91 15.83 21.35
CA ARG A 830 -20.45 15.53 22.68
C ARG A 830 -20.00 16.61 23.66
N THR A 831 -20.87 16.95 24.60
CA THR A 831 -20.51 17.75 25.77
C THR A 831 -19.76 16.85 26.75
N LEU A 832 -18.54 17.21 27.11
CA LEU A 832 -17.67 16.41 27.98
C LEU A 832 -17.38 17.17 29.27
N ASP A 833 -17.42 16.48 30.41
CA ASP A 833 -16.89 16.96 31.70
C ASP A 833 -15.37 16.67 31.76
N ASP A 834 -14.55 17.65 32.09
CA ASP A 834 -13.09 17.54 32.11
C ASP A 834 -12.48 17.92 33.46
N LYS A 835 -13.23 17.69 34.55
CA LYS A 835 -12.81 18.04 35.92
C LYS A 835 -11.51 17.36 36.31
N ASN A 836 -11.32 16.10 35.91
CA ASN A 836 -10.06 15.39 36.13
C ASN A 836 -8.94 16.01 35.29
N ALA A 837 -9.20 16.44 34.05
CA ALA A 837 -8.20 17.13 33.24
C ALA A 837 -7.73 18.44 33.91
N GLU A 838 -8.66 19.24 34.42
CA GLU A 838 -8.31 20.42 35.20
C GLU A 838 -7.54 20.05 36.48
N ALA A 839 -8.01 19.04 37.22
CA ALA A 839 -7.38 18.62 38.47
C ALA A 839 -5.94 18.14 38.28
N VAL A 840 -5.66 17.32 37.26
CA VAL A 840 -4.30 16.83 36.99
C VAL A 840 -3.38 17.97 36.53
N LEU A 841 -3.90 18.92 35.72
CA LEU A 841 -3.14 20.09 35.30
C LEU A 841 -2.79 21.00 36.49
N ARG A 842 -3.74 21.27 37.38
CA ARG A 842 -3.51 22.09 38.58
C ARG A 842 -2.54 21.42 39.55
N ALA A 843 -2.53 20.09 39.59
CA ALA A 843 -1.56 19.32 40.38
C ALA A 843 -0.15 19.36 39.79
N ASP A 844 0.00 19.34 38.46
CA ASP A 844 1.31 19.45 37.75
C ASP A 844 1.85 20.88 37.80
N ASP A 845 1.02 21.87 37.47
CA ASP A 845 1.37 23.30 37.46
C ASP A 845 0.14 24.16 37.82
N PRO A 846 0.05 24.67 39.07
CA PRO A 846 -1.07 25.51 39.51
C PRO A 846 -1.26 26.78 38.67
N ALA A 847 -0.21 27.27 38.00
CA ALA A 847 -0.22 28.48 37.18
C ALA A 847 -0.56 28.22 35.70
N TYR A 848 -0.75 26.95 35.29
CA TYR A 848 -1.05 26.63 33.91
C TYR A 848 -2.41 27.22 33.46
N PRO A 849 -2.46 27.96 32.35
CA PRO A 849 -3.68 28.62 31.87
C PRO A 849 -4.60 27.61 31.17
N VAL A 850 -5.31 26.79 31.94
CA VAL A 850 -6.11 25.64 31.46
C VAL A 850 -7.07 26.04 30.32
N HIS A 851 -7.86 27.09 30.53
CA HIS A 851 -8.88 27.51 29.57
C HIS A 851 -8.29 28.20 28.33
N GLU A 852 -7.31 29.10 28.49
CA GLU A 852 -6.69 29.75 27.33
C GLU A 852 -5.89 28.76 26.49
N ALA A 853 -5.19 27.81 27.12
CA ALA A 853 -4.37 26.83 26.41
C ALA A 853 -5.19 25.76 25.69
N SER A 854 -6.42 25.46 26.16
CA SER A 854 -7.29 24.49 25.50
C SER A 854 -8.00 25.06 24.26
N ARG A 855 -8.16 26.38 24.18
CA ARG A 855 -8.97 27.04 23.17
C ARG A 855 -8.32 27.04 21.79
N VAL A 856 -9.08 26.59 20.78
CA VAL A 856 -8.81 26.84 19.36
C VAL A 856 -9.75 27.93 18.88
N SER A 857 -9.22 29.12 18.54
CA SER A 857 -10.01 30.24 18.01
C SER A 857 -9.85 30.39 16.49
N VAL A 858 -10.63 31.30 15.90
CA VAL A 858 -10.47 31.71 14.49
C VAL A 858 -9.05 32.21 14.20
N GLU A 859 -8.41 32.88 15.15
CA GLU A 859 -7.00 33.29 15.07
C GLU A 859 -6.08 32.07 15.01
N THR A 860 -6.29 31.07 15.87
CA THR A 860 -5.52 29.81 15.85
C THR A 860 -5.67 29.08 14.51
N VAL A 861 -6.89 28.99 13.98
CA VAL A 861 -7.16 28.39 12.66
C VAL A 861 -6.47 29.20 11.55
N GLY A 862 -6.39 30.53 11.68
CA GLY A 862 -5.59 31.38 10.81
C GLY A 862 -4.10 31.02 10.76
N VAL A 863 -3.51 30.65 11.91
CA VAL A 863 -2.12 30.14 11.97
C VAL A 863 -1.99 28.79 11.24
N TYR A 864 -3.00 27.91 11.35
CA TYR A 864 -3.04 26.65 10.59
C TYR A 864 -3.12 26.89 9.07
N LEU A 865 -3.96 27.82 8.62
CA LEU A 865 -4.05 28.22 7.21
C LEU A 865 -2.72 28.79 6.71
N ALA A 866 -2.05 29.62 7.50
CA ALA A 866 -0.74 30.17 7.15
C ALA A 866 0.31 29.07 6.94
N PHE A 867 0.35 28.06 7.82
CA PHE A 867 1.20 26.89 7.66
C PHE A 867 0.84 26.10 6.40
N MET A 868 -0.44 25.77 6.18
CA MET A 868 -0.92 25.01 5.02
C MET A 868 -0.56 25.71 3.69
N ALA A 869 -0.75 27.02 3.63
CA ALA A 869 -0.40 27.82 2.45
C ALA A 869 1.12 27.89 2.25
N LYS A 870 1.90 27.93 3.33
CA LYS A 870 3.37 27.98 3.28
C LYS A 870 3.99 26.67 2.77
N VAL A 871 3.39 25.52 3.11
CA VAL A 871 3.83 24.20 2.63
C VAL A 871 3.22 23.80 1.29
N GLY A 872 2.40 24.66 0.68
CA GLY A 872 1.79 24.44 -0.64
C GLY A 872 0.59 23.49 -0.64
N PHE A 873 0.00 23.20 0.53
CA PHE A 873 -1.17 22.31 0.63
C PHE A 873 -2.46 22.99 0.14
N ILE A 874 -2.58 24.31 0.36
CA ILE A 874 -3.63 25.19 -0.16
C ILE A 874 -2.99 26.37 -0.88
N PRO A 875 -3.68 27.02 -1.83
CA PRO A 875 -3.17 28.23 -2.48
C PRO A 875 -3.06 29.40 -1.49
N GLN A 876 -2.29 30.42 -1.85
CA GLN A 876 -2.31 31.71 -1.15
C GLN A 876 -3.68 32.40 -1.37
N PRO A 877 -4.23 33.09 -0.36
CA PRO A 877 -5.53 33.74 -0.49
C PRO A 877 -5.47 34.89 -1.49
N SER A 878 -6.56 35.07 -2.23
CA SER A 878 -6.76 36.24 -3.10
C SER A 878 -7.03 37.45 -2.23
N SER A 879 -6.14 38.45 -2.25
CA SER A 879 -6.30 39.65 -1.39
C SER A 879 -7.66 40.33 -1.63
N MET A 880 -8.53 40.29 -0.63
CA MET A 880 -9.78 41.04 -0.59
C MET A 880 -9.58 42.29 0.27
N SER A 881 -10.22 43.41 -0.09
CA SER A 881 -10.01 44.71 0.57
C SER A 881 -10.41 44.75 2.06
N GLN A 882 -11.11 43.74 2.57
CA GLN A 882 -11.58 43.63 3.97
C GLN A 882 -11.06 42.39 4.72
N SER A 883 -10.24 41.54 4.09
CA SER A 883 -9.72 40.32 4.74
C SER A 883 -8.50 40.61 5.62
N LYS A 884 -8.35 39.89 6.73
CA LYS A 884 -7.09 39.86 7.49
C LYS A 884 -6.00 39.18 6.66
N GLN A 885 -4.75 39.63 6.80
CA GLN A 885 -3.61 38.91 6.25
C GLN A 885 -3.35 37.64 7.07
N LEU A 886 -2.95 36.55 6.40
CA LEU A 886 -2.50 35.35 7.08
C LEU A 886 -1.32 35.69 8.02
N PRO A 887 -1.29 35.13 9.25
CA PRO A 887 -0.15 35.28 10.14
C PRO A 887 1.16 34.84 9.47
N SER A 888 2.28 35.45 9.86
CA SER A 888 3.59 34.99 9.41
C SER A 888 3.96 33.68 10.10
N THR A 889 4.13 32.61 9.33
CA THR A 889 4.66 31.33 9.82
C THR A 889 6.05 31.09 9.24
N GLU A 890 7.03 30.88 10.11
CA GLU A 890 8.37 30.46 9.71
C GLU A 890 8.45 28.94 9.63
N VAL A 891 8.79 28.43 8.44
CA VAL A 891 9.15 27.03 8.23
C VAL A 891 10.55 26.99 7.63
N THR A 892 11.51 26.53 8.42
CA THR A 892 12.91 26.43 8.00
C THR A 892 13.08 25.43 6.85
N LYS A 893 14.18 25.52 6.11
CA LYS A 893 14.51 24.53 5.08
C LYS A 893 14.63 23.12 5.67
N GLU A 894 15.26 23.01 6.84
CA GLU A 894 15.44 21.74 7.56
C GLU A 894 14.09 21.12 7.95
N GLN A 895 13.12 21.93 8.39
CA GLN A 895 11.75 21.47 8.66
C GLN A 895 11.07 20.97 7.39
N ARG A 896 11.14 21.71 6.27
CA ARG A 896 10.56 21.29 4.98
C ARG A 896 11.16 19.97 4.47
N ASP A 897 12.48 19.84 4.53
CA ASP A 897 13.17 18.61 4.12
C ASP A 897 12.82 17.42 5.04
N ALA A 898 12.57 17.68 6.33
CA ALA A 898 12.12 16.68 7.28
C ALA A 898 10.64 16.27 7.06
N PHE A 899 9.75 17.19 6.69
CA PHE A 899 8.35 16.86 6.37
C PHE A 899 8.22 15.85 5.23
N GLY A 900 9.07 15.93 4.20
CA GLY A 900 9.10 14.93 3.12
C GLY A 900 9.50 13.52 3.58
N LYS A 901 10.02 13.37 4.80
CA LYS A 901 10.49 12.10 5.38
C LYS A 901 9.59 11.58 6.51
N VAL A 902 8.65 12.37 7.02
CA VAL A 902 7.81 12.06 8.18
C VAL A 902 6.39 11.70 7.75
N GLY A 903 5.99 10.45 7.95
CA GLY A 903 4.60 10.00 7.78
C GLY A 903 4.09 9.95 6.33
N ARG A 904 2.83 9.52 6.13
CA ARG A 904 2.16 9.39 4.81
C ARG A 904 1.96 10.73 4.06
N SER A 905 2.29 11.85 4.70
CA SER A 905 1.90 13.21 4.34
C SER A 905 2.88 13.95 3.40
N GLY A 906 3.90 13.25 2.88
CA GLY A 906 4.99 13.83 2.09
C GLY A 906 4.87 13.69 0.58
N LYS A 907 3.67 13.84 0.00
CA LYS A 907 3.48 14.05 -1.45
C LYS A 907 2.43 15.11 -1.70
#